data_AF-A0A2C5PIT3-F1
#
_entry.id   AF-A0A2C5PIT3-F1
#
_cell.length_a   1.000
_cell.length_b   1.000
_cell.length_c   1.000
_cell.angle_alpha   90.00
_cell.angle_beta   90.00
_cell.angle_gamma   90.00
#
_symmetry.space_group_name_H-M   'P 1'
#
loop_
_entity.id
_entity.type
_entity.pdbx_description
1 polymer ?
#
loop_
_entity_poly.entity_id
_entity_poly.type
_entity_poly.pdbx_seq_one_letter_code
_entity_poly.pdbx_strand_id
1 'polypeptide(L)'
;METTITTQNQEKILYSLHTMNVAAELLKVKNSSFFKRVISRLIIIRMDDFINFARRYNNNLKGTISSTEYKNIKNELNTLDSLYNDYISELRNNFAGHFKDGDFFTRIELWGNIEEDIILYFYELAQEITTKLHLDLDTEFTLTSQDHEAFRIISDKYNTEGQATFSVDILALTRPNTGSILVSSDLQEKAAMLNTISIMLSYEFELINGIKQKEVVDVIQMLILVDIINFADNLFTRNLDENAKQKMDGFDTLVNRHRLKDVKELFEAAKQNTTIPLQVDRIRQIRNIIGGHIDDSQDIRELLEALASVESKKVFSLYQRMRNLLHSVFKSNIIFRPYLIVNEPLKGVVAVQQGEELKGFNGQPYEAISVESPVAYDDNTMNSMWCILESDINNTESLSYFSTALMFRNEEGDKRIERYISLGQFAQRTQIYVYSKVELFIEEIIKTRRNDLEFFTILHKIMNYKNVGENHILSQIFLRELQYTQNLECILILLELLGKVSDNEEKEVINCLQNEASKPEPIIRWQAILALLEIDTRCNGVATFNKSQLGSINIVNLIFEIVEDTQYMERLQLVLILMCHLHFDSRYIINIDYNKEKYYEKLKIYFLGEMYHVYKKLPIKTRRNLNDGKTILHEINLIIDRALTRNNFPLATIKIGDLLFLDYPTIADKFYALAASQWINIDWSQTVLIETKMIAFIKINELHMAYEMAQKLCAMEPSNKYNYFNALYIAIRAGLNEESNNIKEELTNSFSLSLCEKIWLSKC
;
A
#
# COMPACT_ATOMS: atom_id res chain seq x y z
N MET A 1 -24.65 -50.46 -10.78
CA MET A 1 -23.40 -50.00 -10.13
C MET A 1 -22.36 -49.62 -11.18
N GLU A 2 -21.99 -50.51 -12.12
CA GLU A 2 -21.07 -50.18 -13.22
C GLU A 2 -21.57 -49.04 -14.13
N THR A 3 -22.85 -49.01 -14.51
CA THR A 3 -23.44 -47.92 -15.32
C THR A 3 -23.33 -46.55 -14.62
N THR A 4 -23.53 -46.51 -13.30
CA THR A 4 -23.45 -45.27 -12.50
C THR A 4 -22.02 -44.74 -12.42
N ILE A 5 -21.03 -45.62 -12.23
CA ILE A 5 -19.60 -45.24 -12.18
C ILE A 5 -19.12 -44.75 -13.55
N THR A 6 -19.58 -45.37 -14.64
CA THR A 6 -19.26 -44.93 -16.00
C THR A 6 -19.81 -43.54 -16.30
N THR A 7 -21.06 -43.26 -15.93
CA THR A 7 -21.65 -41.91 -16.08
C THR A 7 -20.92 -40.87 -15.25
N GLN A 8 -20.57 -41.17 -14.00
CA GLN A 8 -19.81 -40.23 -13.15
C GLN A 8 -18.43 -39.89 -13.73
N ASN A 9 -17.70 -40.88 -14.26
CA ASN A 9 -16.41 -40.61 -14.90
C ASN A 9 -16.59 -39.76 -16.17
N GLN A 10 -17.63 -40.02 -16.97
CA GLN A 10 -17.96 -39.22 -18.16
C GLN A 10 -18.20 -37.76 -17.80
N GLU A 11 -19.05 -37.49 -16.81
CA GLU A 11 -19.39 -36.12 -16.38
C GLU A 11 -18.15 -35.36 -15.87
N LYS A 12 -17.25 -36.04 -15.13
CA LYS A 12 -16.01 -35.45 -14.64
C LYS A 12 -15.01 -35.16 -15.75
N ILE A 13 -14.93 -36.01 -16.78
CA ILE A 13 -14.11 -35.74 -17.98
C ILE A 13 -14.62 -34.47 -18.68
N LEU A 14 -15.93 -34.39 -18.93
CA LEU A 14 -16.55 -33.25 -19.60
C LEU A 14 -16.38 -31.96 -18.80
N TYR A 15 -16.52 -32.03 -17.48
CA TYR A 15 -16.31 -30.88 -16.61
C TYR A 15 -14.85 -30.40 -16.59
N SER A 16 -13.88 -31.33 -16.53
CA SER A 16 -12.47 -30.98 -16.64
C SER A 16 -12.18 -30.27 -17.96
N LEU A 17 -12.70 -30.80 -19.06
CA LEU A 17 -12.52 -30.20 -20.38
C LEU A 17 -13.19 -28.83 -20.50
N HIS A 18 -14.40 -28.68 -19.95
CA HIS A 18 -15.10 -27.40 -19.91
C HIS A 18 -14.29 -26.33 -19.15
N THR A 19 -13.74 -26.67 -17.98
CA THR A 19 -12.88 -25.77 -17.21
C THR A 19 -11.64 -25.35 -18.00
N MET A 20 -11.01 -26.30 -18.72
CA MET A 20 -9.87 -26.01 -19.59
C MET A 20 -10.26 -25.12 -20.78
N ASN A 21 -11.44 -25.33 -21.36
CA ASN A 21 -11.96 -24.50 -22.45
C ASN A 21 -12.19 -23.05 -22.00
N VAL A 22 -12.83 -22.85 -20.84
CA VAL A 22 -13.03 -21.51 -20.26
C VAL A 22 -11.68 -20.82 -20.05
N ALA A 23 -10.68 -21.52 -19.47
CA ALA A 23 -9.35 -20.96 -19.29
C ALA A 23 -8.67 -20.62 -20.63
N ALA A 24 -8.78 -21.48 -21.64
CA ALA A 24 -8.22 -21.25 -22.97
C ALA A 24 -8.84 -19.99 -23.64
N GLU A 25 -10.16 -19.77 -23.52
CA GLU A 25 -10.80 -18.55 -24.01
C GLU A 25 -10.32 -17.29 -23.27
N LEU A 26 -10.12 -17.36 -21.96
CA LEU A 26 -9.58 -16.24 -21.18
C LEU A 26 -8.14 -15.89 -21.59
N LEU A 27 -7.32 -16.88 -21.94
CA LEU A 27 -5.93 -16.69 -22.38
C LEU A 27 -5.82 -15.96 -23.73
N LYS A 28 -6.86 -16.00 -24.56
CA LYS A 28 -6.92 -15.26 -25.85
C LYS A 28 -7.07 -13.75 -25.64
N VAL A 29 -7.59 -13.32 -24.50
CA VAL A 29 -7.73 -11.88 -24.19
C VAL A 29 -6.34 -11.29 -23.90
N LYS A 30 -6.10 -10.06 -24.38
CA LYS A 30 -4.85 -9.34 -24.12
C LYS A 30 -4.66 -9.16 -22.61
N ASN A 31 -3.52 -9.61 -22.09
CA ASN A 31 -3.16 -9.56 -20.68
C ASN A 31 -1.63 -9.65 -20.52
N SER A 32 -1.09 -9.29 -19.36
CA SER A 32 0.32 -9.51 -19.07
C SER A 32 0.64 -11.00 -19.03
N SER A 33 1.86 -11.36 -19.39
CA SER A 33 2.30 -12.76 -19.38
C SER A 33 2.28 -13.36 -17.97
N PHE A 34 2.47 -12.54 -16.93
CA PHE A 34 2.33 -12.98 -15.55
C PHE A 34 0.92 -13.48 -15.26
N PHE A 35 -0.12 -12.69 -15.59
CA PHE A 35 -1.50 -13.09 -15.32
C PHE A 35 -2.03 -14.14 -16.29
N LYS A 36 -1.51 -14.23 -17.52
CA LYS A 36 -1.76 -15.39 -18.39
C LYS A 36 -1.28 -16.70 -17.74
N ARG A 37 -0.09 -16.70 -17.12
CA ARG A 37 0.42 -17.85 -16.35
C ARG A 37 -0.42 -18.16 -15.10
N VAL A 38 -1.01 -17.14 -14.46
CA VAL A 38 -1.96 -17.34 -13.36
C VAL A 38 -3.21 -18.09 -13.84
N ILE A 39 -3.81 -17.66 -14.96
CA ILE A 39 -5.00 -18.30 -15.52
C ILE A 39 -4.70 -19.71 -16.06
N SER A 40 -3.55 -19.92 -16.71
CA SER A 40 -3.18 -21.22 -17.29
C SER A 40 -3.05 -22.34 -16.24
N ARG A 41 -2.84 -21.99 -14.96
CA ARG A 41 -2.86 -22.95 -13.85
C ARG A 41 -4.15 -23.76 -13.77
N LEU A 42 -5.28 -23.22 -14.23
CA LEU A 42 -6.54 -23.97 -14.31
C LEU A 42 -6.42 -25.19 -15.23
N ILE A 43 -5.74 -25.04 -16.37
CA ILE A 43 -5.46 -26.14 -17.30
C ILE A 43 -4.50 -27.14 -16.65
N ILE A 44 -3.44 -26.65 -16.02
CA ILE A 44 -2.46 -27.48 -15.29
C ILE A 44 -3.12 -28.34 -14.21
N ILE A 45 -4.04 -27.77 -13.43
CA ILE A 45 -4.77 -28.47 -12.36
C ILE A 45 -5.71 -29.52 -12.96
N ARG A 46 -6.50 -29.15 -13.97
CA ARG A 46 -7.54 -30.04 -14.55
C ARG A 46 -6.99 -31.15 -15.43
N MET A 47 -5.78 -31.01 -15.97
CA MET A 47 -5.18 -32.05 -16.79
C MET A 47 -4.96 -33.36 -16.01
N ASP A 48 -4.54 -33.27 -14.74
CA ASP A 48 -4.40 -34.46 -13.88
C ASP A 48 -5.74 -35.16 -13.66
N ASP A 49 -6.79 -34.38 -13.34
CA ASP A 49 -8.16 -34.90 -13.19
C ASP A 49 -8.62 -35.58 -14.49
N PHE A 50 -8.45 -34.92 -15.64
CA PHE A 50 -8.80 -35.45 -16.96
C PHE A 50 -8.15 -36.80 -17.24
N ILE A 51 -6.82 -36.90 -17.09
CA ILE A 51 -6.06 -38.14 -17.34
C ILE A 51 -6.60 -39.28 -16.47
N ASN A 52 -6.84 -39.00 -15.18
CA ASN A 52 -7.32 -39.98 -14.22
C ASN A 52 -8.73 -40.50 -14.56
N PHE A 53 -9.69 -39.62 -14.83
CA PHE A 53 -11.05 -40.03 -15.16
C PHE A 53 -11.15 -40.67 -16.55
N ALA A 54 -10.41 -40.15 -17.55
CA ALA A 54 -10.39 -40.70 -18.91
C ALA A 54 -9.85 -42.13 -18.95
N ARG A 55 -8.81 -42.44 -18.16
CA ARG A 55 -8.29 -43.81 -18.01
C ARG A 55 -9.32 -44.76 -17.42
N ARG A 56 -10.02 -44.32 -16.37
CA ARG A 56 -11.08 -45.13 -15.72
C ARG A 56 -12.25 -45.35 -16.66
N TYR A 57 -12.69 -44.31 -17.36
CA TYR A 57 -13.75 -44.40 -18.36
C TYR A 57 -13.38 -45.35 -19.51
N ASN A 58 -12.19 -45.23 -20.10
CA ASN A 58 -11.73 -46.16 -21.14
C ASN A 58 -11.69 -47.62 -20.65
N ASN A 59 -11.30 -47.85 -19.39
CA ASN A 59 -11.35 -49.19 -18.80
C ASN A 59 -12.78 -49.72 -18.67
N ASN A 60 -13.76 -48.86 -18.39
CA ASN A 60 -15.17 -49.23 -18.36
C ASN A 60 -15.74 -49.55 -19.76
N LEU A 61 -15.12 -49.03 -20.83
CA LEU A 61 -15.47 -49.34 -22.22
C LEU A 61 -14.89 -50.68 -22.71
N LYS A 62 -14.04 -51.35 -21.92
CA LYS A 62 -13.38 -52.59 -22.32
C LYS A 62 -14.42 -53.70 -22.60
N GLY A 63 -14.48 -54.14 -23.86
CA GLY A 63 -15.44 -55.14 -24.34
C GLY A 63 -16.71 -54.53 -24.96
N THR A 64 -16.93 -53.22 -24.78
CA THR A 64 -18.00 -52.45 -25.43
C THR A 64 -17.53 -51.88 -26.77
N ILE A 65 -16.31 -51.34 -26.82
CA ILE A 65 -15.65 -50.85 -28.04
C ILE A 65 -14.70 -51.91 -28.62
N SER A 66 -14.22 -51.70 -29.86
CA SER A 66 -13.32 -52.64 -30.51
C SER A 66 -11.98 -52.77 -29.77
N SER A 67 -11.39 -53.97 -29.76
CA SER A 67 -10.14 -54.20 -29.01
C SER A 67 -8.96 -53.38 -29.55
N THR A 68 -8.99 -52.98 -30.82
CA THR A 68 -7.98 -52.10 -31.44
C THR A 68 -8.13 -50.67 -30.94
N GLU A 69 -9.36 -50.15 -30.95
CA GLU A 69 -9.69 -48.80 -30.50
C GLU A 69 -9.40 -48.59 -29.01
N TYR A 70 -9.81 -49.52 -28.14
CA TYR A 70 -9.46 -49.50 -26.71
C TYR A 70 -7.94 -49.37 -26.49
N LYS A 71 -7.14 -50.15 -27.25
CA LYS A 71 -5.67 -50.12 -27.15
C LYS A 71 -5.09 -48.80 -27.65
N ASN A 72 -5.63 -48.23 -28.72
CA ASN A 72 -5.19 -46.95 -29.26
C ASN A 72 -5.42 -45.82 -28.24
N ILE A 73 -6.65 -45.70 -27.71
CA ILE A 73 -7.00 -44.70 -26.69
C ILE A 73 -6.13 -44.87 -25.43
N LYS A 74 -5.92 -46.13 -24.99
CA LYS A 74 -5.04 -46.43 -23.85
C LYS A 74 -3.60 -45.96 -24.09
N ASN A 75 -3.06 -46.16 -25.29
CA ASN A 75 -1.71 -45.72 -25.63
C ASN A 75 -1.60 -44.19 -25.61
N GLU A 76 -2.58 -43.48 -26.18
CA GLU A 76 -2.61 -42.02 -26.17
C GLU A 76 -2.72 -41.44 -24.76
N LEU A 77 -3.56 -42.02 -23.90
CA LEU A 77 -3.64 -41.65 -22.49
C LEU A 77 -2.34 -41.91 -21.72
N ASN A 78 -1.57 -42.94 -22.09
CA ASN A 78 -0.26 -43.20 -21.50
C ASN A 78 0.79 -42.22 -22.00
N THR A 79 0.75 -41.85 -23.28
CA THR A 79 1.61 -40.81 -23.84
C THR A 79 1.32 -39.45 -23.18
N LEU A 80 0.04 -39.07 -23.06
CA LEU A 80 -0.37 -37.84 -22.41
C LEU A 80 0.09 -37.78 -20.95
N ASP A 81 -0.06 -38.87 -20.19
CA ASP A 81 0.43 -38.95 -18.82
C ASP A 81 1.95 -38.86 -18.71
N SER A 82 2.69 -39.48 -19.64
CA SER A 82 4.16 -39.32 -19.69
C SER A 82 4.53 -37.86 -19.91
N LEU A 83 3.94 -37.21 -20.92
CA LEU A 83 4.18 -35.80 -21.22
C LEU A 83 3.80 -34.91 -20.04
N TYR A 84 2.66 -35.18 -19.39
CA TYR A 84 2.22 -34.44 -18.21
C TYR A 84 3.26 -34.52 -17.09
N ASN A 85 3.81 -35.70 -16.83
CA ASN A 85 4.83 -35.88 -15.82
C ASN A 85 6.16 -35.20 -16.19
N ASP A 86 6.51 -35.18 -17.48
CA ASP A 86 7.74 -34.56 -17.97
C ASP A 86 7.69 -33.02 -17.98
N TYR A 87 6.52 -32.41 -18.26
CA TYR A 87 6.40 -30.97 -18.50
C TYR A 87 5.55 -30.19 -17.48
N ILE A 88 4.52 -30.80 -16.87
CA ILE A 88 3.49 -30.06 -16.11
C ILE A 88 3.38 -30.48 -14.64
N SER A 89 3.66 -31.73 -14.29
CA SER A 89 3.43 -32.26 -12.93
C SER A 89 4.18 -31.48 -11.85
N GLU A 90 5.41 -31.05 -12.12
CA GLU A 90 6.17 -30.20 -11.21
C GLU A 90 5.53 -28.81 -11.03
N LEU A 91 5.12 -28.16 -12.13
CA LEU A 91 4.41 -26.88 -12.11
C LEU A 91 3.11 -27.00 -11.31
N ARG A 92 2.38 -28.09 -11.49
CA ARG A 92 1.15 -28.36 -10.75
C ARG A 92 1.41 -28.48 -9.25
N ASN A 93 2.47 -29.20 -8.87
CA ASN A 93 2.81 -29.44 -7.47
C ASN A 93 3.42 -28.23 -6.76
N ASN A 94 4.07 -27.32 -7.50
CA ASN A 94 4.82 -26.19 -6.92
C ASN A 94 4.14 -24.83 -7.08
N PHE A 95 3.29 -24.62 -8.10
CA PHE A 95 2.68 -23.32 -8.41
C PHE A 95 1.17 -23.33 -8.63
N ALA A 96 0.58 -24.45 -9.07
CA ALA A 96 -0.85 -24.50 -9.37
C ALA A 96 -1.67 -25.02 -8.19
N GLY A 97 -1.54 -26.31 -7.86
CA GLY A 97 -2.30 -26.94 -6.77
C GLY A 97 -1.76 -26.61 -5.38
N HIS A 98 -0.51 -26.16 -5.30
CA HIS A 98 0.16 -25.66 -4.09
C HIS A 98 1.11 -24.53 -4.47
N PHE A 99 1.57 -23.76 -3.48
CA PHE A 99 2.66 -22.81 -3.62
C PHE A 99 3.76 -23.15 -2.60
N LYS A 100 4.62 -24.12 -2.94
CA LYS A 100 5.55 -24.81 -2.00
C LYS A 100 6.89 -24.10 -1.85
N ASP A 101 7.68 -24.51 -0.85
CA ASP A 101 9.10 -24.13 -0.71
C ASP A 101 9.99 -24.74 -1.80
N GLY A 102 11.07 -24.05 -2.16
CA GLY A 102 11.94 -24.40 -3.29
C GLY A 102 12.95 -23.28 -3.59
N ASP A 103 14.03 -23.63 -4.29
CA ASP A 103 15.11 -22.72 -4.66
C ASP A 103 14.59 -21.51 -5.48
N PHE A 104 15.10 -20.32 -5.18
CA PHE A 104 14.66 -19.07 -5.80
C PHE A 104 14.79 -19.08 -7.34
N PHE A 105 15.93 -19.52 -7.87
CA PHE A 105 16.17 -19.51 -9.32
C PHE A 105 15.37 -20.60 -10.02
N THR A 106 15.27 -21.79 -9.43
CA THR A 106 14.41 -22.85 -9.95
C THR A 106 12.96 -22.39 -10.08
N ARG A 107 12.46 -21.54 -9.17
CA ARG A 107 11.10 -21.00 -9.27
C ARG A 107 10.91 -20.06 -10.44
N ILE A 108 11.87 -19.14 -10.64
CA ILE A 108 11.85 -18.18 -11.74
C ILE A 108 11.83 -18.94 -13.06
N GLU A 109 12.69 -19.96 -13.18
CA GLU A 109 12.79 -20.81 -14.36
C GLU A 109 11.48 -21.58 -14.60
N LEU A 110 11.00 -22.33 -13.60
CA LEU A 110 9.76 -23.11 -13.71
C LEU A 110 8.56 -22.23 -14.06
N TRP A 111 8.43 -21.06 -13.43
CA TRP A 111 7.36 -20.14 -13.77
C TRP A 111 7.50 -19.57 -15.18
N GLY A 112 8.72 -19.24 -15.61
CA GLY A 112 9.02 -18.79 -16.97
C GLY A 112 8.62 -19.81 -18.04
N ASN A 113 8.82 -21.11 -17.75
CA ASN A 113 8.50 -22.25 -18.63
C ASN A 113 7.00 -22.54 -18.79
N ILE A 114 6.12 -21.81 -18.11
CA ILE A 114 4.68 -21.85 -18.39
C ILE A 114 4.44 -21.05 -19.68
N GLU A 115 4.49 -21.74 -20.82
CA GLU A 115 4.36 -21.18 -22.17
C GLU A 115 3.01 -21.56 -22.83
N GLU A 116 2.51 -20.67 -23.70
CA GLU A 116 1.20 -20.76 -24.35
C GLU A 116 1.03 -22.02 -25.19
N ASP A 117 2.03 -22.33 -26.02
CA ASP A 117 2.04 -23.48 -26.92
C ASP A 117 1.99 -24.80 -26.15
N ILE A 118 2.76 -24.92 -25.05
CA ILE A 118 2.73 -26.10 -24.18
C ILE A 118 1.35 -26.24 -23.57
N ILE A 119 0.82 -25.19 -22.94
CA ILE A 119 -0.46 -25.25 -22.24
C ILE A 119 -1.62 -25.58 -23.19
N LEU A 120 -1.67 -24.93 -24.35
CA LEU A 120 -2.73 -25.17 -25.34
C LEU A 120 -2.59 -26.53 -26.01
N TYR A 121 -1.37 -27.02 -26.25
CA TYR A 121 -1.12 -28.37 -26.75
C TYR A 121 -1.74 -29.45 -25.84
N PHE A 122 -1.57 -29.32 -24.52
CA PHE A 122 -2.18 -30.23 -23.56
C PHE A 122 -3.71 -30.19 -23.62
N TYR A 123 -4.30 -28.99 -23.72
CA TYR A 123 -5.75 -28.82 -23.88
C TYR A 123 -6.27 -29.47 -25.17
N GLU A 124 -5.62 -29.24 -26.31
CA GLU A 124 -5.99 -29.80 -27.61
C GLU A 124 -5.92 -31.34 -27.60
N LEU A 125 -4.86 -31.93 -27.02
CA LEU A 125 -4.76 -33.39 -26.84
C LEU A 125 -5.92 -33.96 -26.01
N ALA A 126 -6.36 -33.25 -24.96
CA ALA A 126 -7.51 -33.68 -24.19
C ALA A 126 -8.82 -33.64 -25.00
N GLN A 127 -9.00 -32.64 -25.87
CA GLN A 127 -10.14 -32.59 -26.79
C GLN A 127 -10.12 -33.77 -27.79
N GLU A 128 -8.95 -34.07 -28.37
CA GLU A 128 -8.79 -35.20 -29.30
C GLU A 128 -9.13 -36.53 -28.64
N ILE A 129 -8.61 -36.78 -27.44
CA ILE A 129 -8.89 -38.00 -26.67
C ILE A 129 -10.38 -38.09 -26.33
N THR A 130 -11.01 -36.97 -25.95
CA THR A 130 -12.44 -36.94 -25.62
C THR A 130 -13.31 -37.31 -26.83
N THR A 131 -12.95 -36.82 -28.01
CA THR A 131 -13.61 -37.20 -29.27
C THR A 131 -13.47 -38.71 -29.53
N LYS A 132 -12.29 -39.28 -29.31
CA LYS A 132 -12.03 -40.72 -29.47
C LYS A 132 -12.75 -41.59 -28.42
N LEU A 133 -13.10 -41.01 -27.27
CA LEU A 133 -13.93 -41.64 -26.24
C LEU A 133 -15.43 -41.61 -26.57
N HIS A 134 -15.82 -41.08 -27.74
CA HIS A 134 -17.22 -40.91 -28.18
C HIS A 134 -18.06 -40.08 -27.20
N LEU A 135 -17.44 -39.08 -26.59
CA LEU A 135 -18.14 -38.13 -25.73
C LEU A 135 -18.50 -36.89 -26.53
N ASP A 136 -19.75 -36.43 -26.39
CA ASP A 136 -20.21 -35.21 -27.04
C ASP A 136 -19.46 -34.00 -26.48
N LEU A 137 -18.72 -33.32 -27.35
CA LEU A 137 -18.01 -32.10 -27.02
C LEU A 137 -18.94 -30.91 -27.19
N ASP A 138 -19.32 -30.29 -26.08
CA ASP A 138 -19.83 -28.91 -26.13
C ASP A 138 -18.63 -27.94 -26.09
N THR A 139 -18.02 -27.72 -27.25
CA THR A 139 -16.88 -26.80 -27.39
C THR A 139 -17.29 -25.33 -27.55
N GLU A 140 -18.59 -25.01 -27.56
CA GLU A 140 -19.08 -23.67 -27.96
C GLU A 140 -18.94 -22.58 -26.88
N PHE A 141 -18.16 -22.81 -25.83
CA PHE A 141 -17.91 -21.76 -24.86
C PHE A 141 -17.20 -20.57 -25.51
N THR A 142 -17.84 -19.41 -25.43
CA THR A 142 -17.28 -18.13 -25.83
C THR A 142 -17.62 -17.09 -24.78
N LEU A 143 -16.67 -16.19 -24.53
CA LEU A 143 -16.90 -15.06 -23.63
C LEU A 143 -17.95 -14.12 -24.25
N THR A 144 -18.90 -13.68 -23.42
CA THR A 144 -19.79 -12.60 -23.83
C THR A 144 -18.98 -11.34 -24.13
N SER A 145 -19.41 -10.49 -25.07
CA SER A 145 -18.69 -9.25 -25.38
C SER A 145 -18.55 -8.33 -24.16
N GLN A 146 -19.52 -8.37 -23.24
CA GLN A 146 -19.46 -7.64 -21.98
C GLN A 146 -18.35 -8.16 -21.06
N ASP A 147 -18.27 -9.47 -20.86
CA ASP A 147 -17.27 -10.07 -19.98
C ASP A 147 -15.87 -10.02 -20.60
N HIS A 148 -15.76 -10.12 -21.94
CA HIS A 148 -14.51 -9.90 -22.64
C HIS A 148 -13.95 -8.49 -22.38
N GLU A 149 -14.80 -7.46 -22.47
CA GLU A 149 -14.40 -6.08 -22.18
C GLU A 149 -14.06 -5.86 -20.70
N ALA A 150 -14.84 -6.43 -19.78
CA ALA A 150 -14.54 -6.38 -18.35
C ALA A 150 -13.18 -7.02 -18.04
N PHE A 151 -12.90 -8.19 -18.61
CA PHE A 151 -11.61 -8.87 -18.47
C PHE A 151 -10.46 -8.02 -19.01
N ARG A 152 -10.63 -7.39 -20.18
CA ARG A 152 -9.63 -6.49 -20.76
C ARG A 152 -9.33 -5.30 -19.85
N ILE A 153 -10.35 -4.61 -19.34
CA ILE A 153 -10.20 -3.46 -18.44
C ILE A 153 -9.43 -3.86 -17.18
N ILE A 154 -9.79 -5.00 -16.57
CA ILE A 154 -9.11 -5.51 -15.38
C ILE A 154 -7.66 -5.89 -15.72
N SER A 155 -7.43 -6.55 -16.85
CA SER A 155 -6.08 -6.93 -17.29
C SER A 155 -5.18 -5.72 -17.57
N ASP A 156 -5.73 -4.65 -18.17
CA ASP A 156 -5.02 -3.39 -18.39
C ASP A 156 -4.66 -2.71 -17.05
N LYS A 157 -5.57 -2.70 -16.07
CA LYS A 157 -5.31 -2.18 -14.70
C LYS A 157 -4.15 -2.91 -14.01
N TYR A 158 -4.02 -4.21 -14.25
CA TYR A 158 -2.99 -5.06 -13.66
C TYR A 158 -1.77 -5.26 -14.59
N ASN A 159 -1.64 -4.51 -15.68
CA ASN A 159 -0.54 -4.68 -16.60
C ASN A 159 0.81 -4.38 -15.93
N THR A 160 1.59 -5.44 -15.68
CA THR A 160 2.92 -5.35 -15.06
C THR A 160 4.04 -5.05 -16.05
N GLU A 161 3.74 -5.01 -17.36
CA GLU A 161 4.75 -4.90 -18.42
C GLU A 161 4.85 -3.47 -18.97
N GLY A 162 3.77 -2.69 -18.85
CA GLY A 162 3.67 -1.36 -19.46
C GLY A 162 4.44 -0.23 -18.76
N GLN A 163 4.89 -0.44 -17.51
CA GLN A 163 5.56 0.60 -16.73
C GLN A 163 6.72 0.01 -15.92
N ALA A 164 7.77 0.81 -15.71
CA ALA A 164 8.87 0.45 -14.82
C ALA A 164 8.38 0.37 -13.38
N THR A 165 8.50 -0.81 -12.77
CA THR A 165 8.06 -1.05 -11.39
C THR A 165 9.17 -1.64 -10.53
N PHE A 166 8.98 -1.59 -9.22
CA PHE A 166 9.77 -2.34 -8.24
C PHE A 166 8.82 -3.18 -7.39
N SER A 167 9.17 -4.44 -7.18
CA SER A 167 8.32 -5.37 -6.45
C SER A 167 9.18 -6.35 -5.66
N VAL A 168 8.85 -6.53 -4.38
CA VAL A 168 9.53 -7.45 -3.47
C VAL A 168 8.64 -8.67 -3.26
N ASP A 169 8.61 -9.52 -4.28
CA ASP A 169 7.91 -10.80 -4.28
C ASP A 169 8.71 -11.85 -5.07
N ILE A 170 8.39 -13.13 -4.87
CA ILE A 170 9.28 -14.23 -5.27
C ILE A 170 9.37 -14.39 -6.80
N LEU A 171 8.38 -13.88 -7.53
CA LEU A 171 8.30 -13.94 -8.99
C LEU A 171 8.46 -12.55 -9.65
N ALA A 172 8.97 -11.55 -8.93
CA ALA A 172 9.17 -10.23 -9.49
C ALA A 172 10.10 -10.22 -10.71
N LEU A 173 11.16 -11.03 -10.66
CA LEU A 173 12.13 -11.14 -11.75
C LEU A 173 11.63 -11.97 -12.95
N THR A 174 10.41 -12.53 -12.92
CA THR A 174 9.81 -13.16 -14.11
C THR A 174 9.01 -12.15 -14.94
N ARG A 175 8.91 -10.90 -14.49
CA ARG A 175 8.14 -9.84 -15.14
C ARG A 175 9.09 -8.87 -15.83
N PRO A 176 8.83 -8.49 -17.09
CA PRO A 176 9.62 -7.45 -17.75
C PRO A 176 9.43 -6.13 -17.01
N ASN A 177 10.39 -5.22 -17.18
CA ASN A 177 10.32 -3.87 -16.62
C ASN A 177 10.16 -3.79 -15.08
N THR A 178 10.46 -4.88 -14.36
CA THR A 178 10.26 -4.98 -12.91
C THR A 178 11.60 -5.20 -12.21
N GLY A 179 11.96 -4.31 -11.29
CA GLY A 179 13.08 -4.50 -10.37
C GLY A 179 12.68 -5.26 -9.10
N SER A 180 13.62 -5.93 -8.45
CA SER A 180 13.39 -6.65 -7.19
C SER A 180 14.65 -6.73 -6.33
N ILE A 181 14.51 -7.28 -5.12
CA ILE A 181 15.61 -7.70 -4.25
C ILE A 181 15.77 -9.22 -4.32
N LEU A 182 17.01 -9.70 -4.21
CA LEU A 182 17.26 -11.12 -4.03
C LEU A 182 17.00 -11.50 -2.57
N VAL A 183 16.16 -12.51 -2.37
CA VAL A 183 15.90 -13.11 -1.06
C VAL A 183 16.97 -14.16 -0.76
N SER A 184 17.39 -14.24 0.51
CA SER A 184 18.56 -15.04 0.91
C SER A 184 18.35 -15.89 2.16
N SER A 185 17.11 -15.95 2.67
CA SER A 185 16.73 -16.76 3.83
C SER A 185 15.31 -17.30 3.69
N ASP A 186 15.03 -18.41 4.36
CA ASP A 186 13.69 -19.04 4.41
C ASP A 186 12.59 -18.04 4.80
N LEU A 187 12.88 -17.16 5.75
CA LEU A 187 11.97 -16.13 6.25
C LEU A 187 11.66 -15.05 5.19
N GLN A 188 12.69 -14.64 4.45
CA GLN A 188 12.58 -13.67 3.35
C GLN A 188 11.84 -14.26 2.15
N GLU A 189 12.18 -15.50 1.78
CA GLU A 189 11.49 -16.25 0.73
C GLU A 189 10.00 -16.39 1.04
N LYS A 190 9.65 -16.78 2.27
CA LYS A 190 8.24 -16.94 2.67
C LYS A 190 7.46 -15.62 2.58
N ALA A 191 8.07 -14.51 3.01
CA ALA A 191 7.47 -13.18 2.88
C ALA A 191 7.25 -12.79 1.40
N ALA A 192 8.25 -13.03 0.53
CA ALA A 192 8.16 -12.79 -0.90
C ALA A 192 7.10 -13.68 -1.58
N MET A 193 6.98 -14.95 -1.19
CA MET A 193 5.95 -15.87 -1.70
C MET A 193 4.54 -15.37 -1.36
N LEU A 194 4.32 -14.95 -0.11
CA LEU A 194 3.03 -14.40 0.32
C LEU A 194 2.64 -13.16 -0.50
N ASN A 195 3.60 -12.29 -0.84
CA ASN A 195 3.33 -11.16 -1.74
C ASN A 195 2.93 -11.60 -3.14
N THR A 196 3.61 -12.58 -3.73
CA THR A 196 3.24 -13.12 -5.05
C THR A 196 1.81 -13.66 -5.04
N ILE A 197 1.44 -14.47 -4.03
CA ILE A 197 0.07 -14.99 -3.90
C ILE A 197 -0.93 -13.85 -3.67
N SER A 198 -0.55 -12.80 -2.93
CA SER A 198 -1.39 -11.60 -2.75
C SER A 198 -1.65 -10.85 -4.06
N ILE A 199 -0.65 -10.76 -4.95
CA ILE A 199 -0.83 -10.19 -6.30
C ILE A 199 -1.85 -11.01 -7.09
N MET A 200 -1.71 -12.35 -7.09
CA MET A 200 -2.61 -13.27 -7.80
C MET A 200 -4.06 -13.14 -7.29
N LEU A 201 -4.27 -13.27 -5.98
CA LEU A 201 -5.59 -13.15 -5.37
C LEU A 201 -6.25 -11.79 -5.64
N SER A 202 -5.48 -10.71 -5.61
CA SER A 202 -6.02 -9.37 -5.88
C SER A 202 -6.57 -9.25 -7.29
N TYR A 203 -5.88 -9.82 -8.28
CA TYR A 203 -6.35 -9.90 -9.66
C TYR A 203 -7.59 -10.79 -9.79
N GLU A 204 -7.58 -11.99 -9.20
CA GLU A 204 -8.67 -12.94 -9.26
C GLU A 204 -9.97 -12.40 -8.62
N PHE A 205 -9.87 -11.71 -7.49
CA PHE A 205 -11.02 -11.06 -6.85
C PHE A 205 -11.59 -9.91 -7.69
N GLU A 206 -10.79 -9.20 -8.47
CA GLU A 206 -11.30 -8.19 -9.39
C GLU A 206 -12.02 -8.85 -10.56
N LEU A 207 -11.48 -9.96 -11.09
CA LEU A 207 -12.15 -10.74 -12.13
C LEU A 207 -13.51 -11.27 -11.67
N ILE A 208 -13.60 -11.93 -10.51
CA ILE A 208 -14.87 -12.51 -10.04
C ILE A 208 -15.95 -11.44 -9.76
N ASN A 209 -15.53 -10.21 -9.43
CA ASN A 209 -16.45 -9.09 -9.21
C ASN A 209 -16.87 -8.39 -10.50
N GLY A 210 -16.02 -8.43 -11.54
CA GLY A 210 -16.28 -7.78 -12.83
C GLY A 210 -17.03 -8.64 -13.84
N ILE A 211 -16.87 -9.97 -13.77
CA ILE A 211 -17.42 -10.93 -14.73
C ILE A 211 -18.79 -11.44 -14.27
N LYS A 212 -19.71 -11.65 -15.22
CA LYS A 212 -21.10 -12.09 -14.95
C LYS A 212 -21.42 -13.50 -15.41
N GLN A 213 -20.80 -13.96 -16.49
CA GLN A 213 -21.03 -15.31 -17.02
C GLN A 213 -20.67 -16.36 -15.96
N LYS A 214 -21.66 -17.19 -15.60
CA LYS A 214 -21.58 -18.09 -14.45
C LYS A 214 -20.43 -19.09 -14.59
N GLU A 215 -20.25 -19.64 -15.78
CA GLU A 215 -19.20 -20.60 -16.09
C GLU A 215 -17.81 -20.03 -15.80
N VAL A 216 -17.60 -18.74 -16.12
CA VAL A 216 -16.34 -18.04 -15.84
C VAL A 216 -16.18 -17.75 -14.35
N VAL A 217 -17.27 -17.32 -13.69
CA VAL A 217 -17.29 -17.07 -12.24
C VAL A 217 -16.95 -18.33 -11.46
N ASP A 218 -17.58 -19.47 -11.78
CA ASP A 218 -17.32 -20.75 -11.12
C ASP A 218 -15.85 -21.17 -11.30
N VAL A 219 -15.29 -20.96 -12.49
CA VAL A 219 -13.88 -21.28 -12.79
C VAL A 219 -12.89 -20.38 -12.04
N ILE A 220 -13.11 -19.07 -12.01
CA ILE A 220 -12.28 -18.14 -11.22
C ILE A 220 -12.43 -18.44 -9.73
N GLN A 221 -13.63 -18.77 -9.27
CA GLN A 221 -13.88 -19.11 -7.87
C GLN A 221 -13.05 -20.32 -7.43
N MET A 222 -12.93 -21.36 -8.26
CA MET A 222 -12.04 -22.49 -7.98
C MET A 222 -10.58 -22.05 -7.83
N LEU A 223 -10.09 -21.16 -8.69
CA LEU A 223 -8.74 -20.62 -8.62
C LEU A 223 -8.51 -19.86 -7.30
N ILE A 224 -9.46 -19.00 -6.92
CA ILE A 224 -9.44 -18.27 -5.64
C ILE A 224 -9.40 -19.23 -4.45
N LEU A 225 -10.18 -20.31 -4.46
CA LEU A 225 -10.17 -21.29 -3.36
C LEU A 225 -8.81 -21.97 -3.23
N VAL A 226 -8.14 -22.26 -4.35
CA VAL A 226 -6.79 -22.82 -4.34
C VAL A 226 -5.80 -21.81 -3.76
N ASP A 227 -5.83 -20.56 -4.21
CA ASP A 227 -4.85 -19.55 -3.81
C ASP A 227 -5.06 -18.98 -2.42
N ILE A 228 -6.29 -18.89 -1.94
CA ILE A 228 -6.52 -18.47 -0.55
C ILE A 228 -6.03 -19.53 0.43
N ILE A 229 -6.11 -20.81 0.07
CA ILE A 229 -5.54 -21.90 0.87
C ILE A 229 -4.01 -21.89 0.75
N ASN A 230 -3.45 -21.62 -0.43
CA ASN A 230 -2.00 -21.46 -0.57
C ASN A 230 -1.48 -20.28 0.26
N PHE A 231 -2.20 -19.16 0.29
CA PHE A 231 -1.89 -18.01 1.13
C PHE A 231 -1.96 -18.38 2.61
N ALA A 232 -3.04 -19.03 3.04
CA ALA A 232 -3.23 -19.42 4.43
C ALA A 232 -2.19 -20.45 4.91
N ASP A 233 -1.86 -21.44 4.09
CA ASP A 233 -0.88 -22.49 4.42
C ASP A 233 0.57 -21.94 4.44
N ASN A 234 0.87 -20.91 3.64
CA ASN A 234 2.14 -20.20 3.72
C ASN A 234 2.19 -19.19 4.88
N LEU A 235 1.05 -18.69 5.34
CA LEU A 235 0.96 -17.76 6.46
C LEU A 235 0.98 -18.49 7.81
N PHE A 236 0.23 -19.58 7.92
CA PHE A 236 0.04 -20.39 9.12
C PHE A 236 0.44 -21.84 8.90
N THR A 237 1.28 -22.35 9.78
CA THR A 237 1.74 -23.74 9.74
C THR A 237 0.60 -24.70 10.03
N ARG A 238 0.34 -25.62 9.11
CA ARG A 238 -0.64 -26.68 9.30
C ARG A 238 -0.15 -27.74 10.26
N ASN A 239 -1.05 -28.24 11.10
CA ASN A 239 -0.79 -29.43 11.90
C ASN A 239 -1.04 -30.68 11.03
N LEU A 240 0.04 -31.21 10.44
CA LEU A 240 0.02 -32.41 9.62
C LEU A 240 1.02 -33.43 10.15
N ASP A 241 0.79 -34.71 9.83
CA ASP A 241 1.77 -35.78 10.07
C ASP A 241 3.13 -35.43 9.47
N GLU A 242 4.22 -35.85 10.12
CA GLU A 242 5.58 -35.48 9.70
C GLU A 242 5.93 -35.90 8.28
N ASN A 243 5.31 -36.98 7.78
CA ASN A 243 5.53 -37.54 6.45
C ASN A 243 4.54 -37.02 5.39
N ALA A 244 3.66 -36.07 5.72
CA ALA A 244 2.71 -35.54 4.75
C ALA A 244 3.43 -34.73 3.66
N LYS A 245 3.21 -35.07 2.38
CA LYS A 245 3.80 -34.38 1.21
C LYS A 245 3.49 -32.88 1.12
N GLN A 246 2.49 -32.43 1.87
CA GLN A 246 2.05 -31.03 1.94
C GLN A 246 2.57 -30.29 3.19
N LYS A 247 3.33 -30.97 4.06
CA LYS A 247 3.90 -30.33 5.25
C LYS A 247 4.90 -29.27 4.81
N MET A 248 4.63 -28.03 5.22
CA MET A 248 5.53 -26.89 5.07
C MET A 248 5.41 -26.03 6.31
N ASP A 249 6.49 -25.36 6.68
CA ASP A 249 6.44 -24.35 7.74
C ASP A 249 5.82 -23.08 7.16
N GLY A 250 4.73 -22.64 7.78
CA GLY A 250 4.17 -21.33 7.54
C GLY A 250 5.04 -20.23 8.16
N PHE A 251 4.74 -19.00 7.80
CA PHE A 251 5.50 -17.83 8.22
C PHE A 251 5.51 -17.68 9.76
N ASP A 252 4.42 -18.04 10.42
CA ASP A 252 4.30 -18.07 11.89
C ASP A 252 5.36 -18.94 12.59
N THR A 253 5.66 -20.13 12.05
CA THR A 253 6.67 -21.03 12.61
C THR A 253 8.08 -20.53 12.32
N LEU A 254 8.33 -20.02 11.11
CA LEU A 254 9.62 -19.44 10.75
C LEU A 254 9.97 -18.24 11.63
N VAL A 255 9.01 -17.34 11.88
CA VAL A 255 9.15 -16.21 12.81
C VAL A 255 9.56 -16.67 14.22
N ASN A 256 8.94 -17.74 14.72
CA ASN A 256 9.28 -18.30 16.03
C ASN A 256 10.69 -18.91 16.04
N ARG A 257 11.10 -19.61 14.97
CA ARG A 257 12.46 -20.14 14.80
C ARG A 257 13.52 -19.03 14.84
N HIS A 258 13.24 -17.92 14.18
CA HIS A 258 14.10 -16.73 14.13
C HIS A 258 13.96 -15.79 15.34
N ARG A 259 13.17 -16.18 16.36
CA ARG A 259 13.03 -15.47 17.65
C ARG A 259 12.53 -14.03 17.54
N LEU A 260 11.69 -13.72 16.55
CA LEU A 260 11.11 -12.39 16.37
C LEU A 260 9.86 -12.24 17.26
N LYS A 261 10.06 -11.79 18.51
CA LYS A 261 9.03 -11.75 19.55
C LYS A 261 7.79 -10.90 19.17
N ASP A 262 7.99 -9.67 18.70
CA ASP A 262 6.89 -8.76 18.39
C ASP A 262 6.00 -9.30 17.25
N VAL A 263 6.63 -9.91 16.25
CA VAL A 263 5.93 -10.55 15.11
C VAL A 263 5.19 -11.81 15.57
N LYS A 264 5.79 -12.61 16.44
CA LYS A 264 5.16 -13.79 17.03
C LYS A 264 3.88 -13.43 17.78
N GLU A 265 3.91 -12.36 18.55
CA GLU A 265 2.73 -11.88 19.30
C GLU A 265 1.55 -11.54 18.37
N LEU A 266 1.82 -10.99 17.17
CA LEU A 266 0.78 -10.74 16.16
C LEU A 266 0.13 -12.03 15.66
N PHE A 267 0.92 -13.07 15.35
CA PHE A 267 0.39 -14.35 14.91
C PHE A 267 -0.41 -15.07 16.00
N GLU A 268 0.08 -15.04 17.25
CA GLU A 268 -0.66 -15.61 18.38
C GLU A 268 -1.98 -14.87 18.62
N ALA A 269 -1.97 -13.54 18.57
CA ALA A 269 -3.18 -12.73 18.66
C ALA A 269 -4.18 -13.09 17.55
N ALA A 270 -3.72 -13.25 16.31
CA ALA A 270 -4.58 -13.65 15.19
C ALA A 270 -5.22 -15.03 15.43
N LYS A 271 -4.45 -16.03 15.87
CA LYS A 271 -4.95 -17.39 16.13
C LYS A 271 -5.93 -17.44 17.30
N GLN A 272 -5.72 -16.63 18.35
CA GLN A 272 -6.52 -16.67 19.58
C GLN A 272 -7.78 -15.80 19.49
N ASN A 273 -7.67 -14.61 18.89
CA ASN A 273 -8.74 -13.61 18.91
C ASN A 273 -9.67 -13.67 17.70
N THR A 274 -9.26 -14.31 16.60
CA THR A 274 -10.03 -14.35 15.36
C THR A 274 -10.49 -15.77 15.02
N THR A 275 -11.43 -15.86 14.07
CA THR A 275 -11.90 -17.14 13.51
C THR A 275 -11.18 -17.52 12.22
N ILE A 276 -10.03 -16.89 11.89
CA ILE A 276 -9.28 -17.16 10.64
C ILE A 276 -9.01 -18.67 10.46
N PRO A 277 -8.44 -19.41 11.43
CA PRO A 277 -8.16 -20.83 11.23
C PRO A 277 -9.41 -21.66 10.89
N LEU A 278 -10.53 -21.41 11.59
CA LEU A 278 -11.80 -22.11 11.37
C LEU A 278 -12.38 -21.83 9.98
N GLN A 279 -12.29 -20.59 9.51
CA GLN A 279 -12.78 -20.22 8.17
C GLN A 279 -11.89 -20.82 7.08
N VAL A 280 -10.58 -20.80 7.27
CA VAL A 280 -9.61 -21.47 6.37
C VAL A 280 -9.89 -22.97 6.27
N ASP A 281 -10.15 -23.65 7.40
CA ASP A 281 -10.45 -25.09 7.40
C ASP A 281 -11.70 -25.44 6.59
N ARG A 282 -12.77 -24.62 6.70
CA ARG A 282 -14.00 -24.80 5.90
C ARG A 282 -13.75 -24.62 4.41
N ILE A 283 -13.02 -23.59 4.03
CA ILE A 283 -12.66 -23.35 2.62
C ILE A 283 -11.77 -24.49 2.10
N ARG A 284 -10.86 -25.00 2.93
CA ARG A 284 -9.96 -26.09 2.58
C ARG A 284 -10.72 -27.37 2.24
N GLN A 285 -11.81 -27.66 2.95
CA GLN A 285 -12.66 -28.82 2.65
C GLN A 285 -13.23 -28.75 1.23
N ILE A 286 -13.72 -27.59 0.81
CA ILE A 286 -14.29 -27.39 -0.53
C ILE A 286 -13.19 -27.38 -1.60
N ARG A 287 -12.08 -26.67 -1.33
CA ARG A 287 -10.89 -26.70 -2.19
C ARG A 287 -10.38 -28.11 -2.42
N ASN A 288 -10.45 -28.98 -1.40
CA ASN A 288 -9.98 -30.35 -1.50
C ASN A 288 -10.91 -31.27 -2.30
N ILE A 289 -12.17 -30.91 -2.59
CA ILE A 289 -13.08 -31.80 -3.32
C ILE A 289 -13.37 -31.32 -4.75
N ILE A 290 -13.22 -30.02 -5.04
CA ILE A 290 -13.47 -29.48 -6.38
C ILE A 290 -12.42 -28.47 -6.85
N GLY A 291 -11.77 -27.73 -5.94
CA GLY A 291 -10.79 -26.70 -6.31
C GLY A 291 -9.48 -27.29 -6.86
N GLY A 292 -8.70 -27.96 -6.02
CA GLY A 292 -7.37 -28.49 -6.37
C GLY A 292 -7.36 -29.85 -7.06
N HIS A 293 -8.48 -30.57 -7.01
CA HIS A 293 -8.78 -31.78 -7.78
C HIS A 293 -10.30 -32.01 -7.73
N ILE A 294 -10.81 -32.95 -8.54
CA ILE A 294 -12.20 -33.40 -8.49
C ILE A 294 -12.27 -34.67 -7.64
N ASP A 295 -13.05 -34.66 -6.56
CA ASP A 295 -13.18 -35.80 -5.66
C ASP A 295 -13.76 -37.02 -6.39
N ASP A 296 -13.15 -38.18 -6.17
CA ASP A 296 -13.53 -39.42 -6.85
C ASP A 296 -14.89 -39.95 -6.41
N SER A 297 -15.28 -39.72 -5.15
CA SER A 297 -16.40 -40.37 -4.49
C SER A 297 -17.73 -39.63 -4.65
N GLN A 298 -17.68 -38.31 -4.86
CA GLN A 298 -18.86 -37.44 -5.01
C GLN A 298 -19.27 -37.27 -6.47
N ASP A 299 -20.56 -37.02 -6.68
CA ASP A 299 -21.11 -36.67 -7.98
C ASP A 299 -20.74 -35.24 -8.38
N ILE A 300 -20.58 -34.94 -9.68
CA ILE A 300 -20.18 -33.60 -10.11
C ILE A 300 -21.19 -32.53 -9.67
N ARG A 301 -22.47 -32.87 -9.60
CA ARG A 301 -23.51 -31.95 -9.16
C ARG A 301 -23.34 -31.57 -7.69
N GLU A 302 -23.03 -32.54 -6.82
CA GLU A 302 -22.77 -32.29 -5.40
C GLU A 302 -21.55 -31.38 -5.21
N LEU A 303 -20.50 -31.60 -6.02
CA LEU A 303 -19.30 -30.77 -6.01
C LEU A 303 -19.58 -29.32 -6.45
N LEU A 304 -20.41 -29.14 -7.48
CA LEU A 304 -20.81 -27.81 -7.95
C LEU A 304 -21.74 -27.10 -6.96
N GLU A 305 -22.63 -27.84 -6.29
CA GLU A 305 -23.45 -27.30 -5.19
C GLU A 305 -22.56 -26.86 -4.01
N ALA A 306 -21.52 -27.63 -3.68
CA ALA A 306 -20.53 -27.25 -2.67
C ALA A 306 -19.75 -25.98 -3.07
N LEU A 307 -19.32 -25.86 -4.33
CA LEU A 307 -18.67 -24.64 -4.85
C LEU A 307 -19.59 -23.42 -4.74
N ALA A 308 -20.84 -23.55 -5.21
CA ALA A 308 -21.84 -22.49 -5.19
C ALA A 308 -22.23 -22.05 -3.77
N SER A 309 -22.06 -22.90 -2.77
CA SER A 309 -22.29 -22.56 -1.36
C SER A 309 -21.27 -21.57 -0.79
N VAL A 310 -20.14 -21.35 -1.47
CA VAL A 310 -19.10 -20.44 -1.02
C VAL A 310 -19.42 -19.01 -1.45
N GLU A 311 -19.65 -18.14 -0.48
CA GLU A 311 -19.90 -16.72 -0.74
C GLU A 311 -18.58 -15.96 -0.98
N SER A 312 -18.36 -15.48 -2.21
CA SER A 312 -17.15 -14.74 -2.61
C SER A 312 -16.81 -13.56 -1.69
N LYS A 313 -17.84 -12.85 -1.19
CA LYS A 313 -17.66 -11.75 -0.22
C LYS A 313 -17.02 -12.20 1.10
N LYS A 314 -17.41 -13.37 1.62
CA LYS A 314 -16.84 -13.94 2.85
C LYS A 314 -15.40 -14.38 2.65
N VAL A 315 -15.11 -14.98 1.48
CA VAL A 315 -13.74 -15.38 1.09
C VAL A 315 -12.83 -14.16 0.95
N PHE A 316 -13.31 -13.10 0.29
CA PHE A 316 -12.58 -11.83 0.18
C PHE A 316 -12.31 -11.18 1.54
N SER A 317 -13.31 -11.14 2.42
CA SER A 317 -13.18 -10.62 3.79
C SER A 317 -12.11 -11.39 4.59
N LEU A 318 -12.09 -12.73 4.49
CA LEU A 318 -11.04 -13.55 5.08
C LEU A 318 -9.66 -13.23 4.51
N TYR A 319 -9.53 -13.13 3.18
CA TYR A 319 -8.27 -12.75 2.53
C TYR A 319 -7.78 -11.38 3.03
N GLN A 320 -8.64 -10.36 3.08
CA GLN A 320 -8.27 -9.03 3.57
C GLN A 320 -7.77 -9.06 5.01
N ARG A 321 -8.39 -9.87 5.90
CA ARG A 321 -7.87 -10.04 7.27
C ARG A 321 -6.47 -10.65 7.29
N MET A 322 -6.24 -11.72 6.53
CA MET A 322 -4.92 -12.38 6.46
C MET A 322 -3.87 -11.46 5.83
N ARG A 323 -4.23 -10.69 4.79
CA ARG A 323 -3.37 -9.70 4.16
C ARG A 323 -3.04 -8.54 5.10
N ASN A 324 -4.02 -8.02 5.84
CA ASN A 324 -3.80 -6.99 6.84
C ASN A 324 -2.85 -7.49 7.94
N LEU A 325 -3.01 -8.74 8.40
CA LEU A 325 -2.09 -9.34 9.36
C LEU A 325 -0.67 -9.38 8.79
N LEU A 326 -0.51 -9.81 7.53
CA LEU A 326 0.79 -9.80 6.85
C LEU A 326 1.41 -8.40 6.77
N HIS A 327 0.61 -7.38 6.43
CA HIS A 327 1.09 -5.99 6.41
C HIS A 327 1.48 -5.49 7.80
N SER A 328 0.75 -5.84 8.87
CA SER A 328 1.12 -5.53 10.25
C SER A 328 2.45 -6.18 10.61
N VAL A 329 2.65 -7.44 10.23
CA VAL A 329 3.93 -8.15 10.38
C VAL A 329 5.05 -7.40 9.65
N PHE A 330 4.84 -7.01 8.40
CA PHE A 330 5.85 -6.30 7.60
C PHE A 330 6.23 -4.93 8.17
N LYS A 331 5.27 -4.20 8.75
CA LYS A 331 5.54 -2.91 9.39
C LYS A 331 6.23 -3.04 10.75
N SER A 332 5.92 -4.10 11.49
CA SER A 332 6.39 -4.31 12.86
C SER A 332 7.89 -4.56 12.97
N ASN A 333 8.53 -5.11 11.93
CA ASN A 333 9.96 -5.43 11.93
C ASN A 333 10.68 -4.86 10.71
N ILE A 334 11.84 -4.24 10.92
CA ILE A 334 12.62 -3.59 9.86
C ILE A 334 13.06 -4.57 8.75
N ILE A 335 13.28 -5.84 9.08
CA ILE A 335 13.66 -6.89 8.12
C ILE A 335 12.59 -7.06 7.03
N PHE A 336 11.33 -6.84 7.38
CA PHE A 336 10.19 -7.10 6.50
C PHE A 336 9.63 -5.85 5.82
N ARG A 337 10.09 -4.65 6.20
CA ARG A 337 9.61 -3.41 5.57
C ARG A 337 9.78 -3.36 4.05
N PRO A 338 10.87 -3.88 3.45
CA PRO A 338 10.99 -3.93 1.98
C PRO A 338 9.85 -4.69 1.30
N TYR A 339 9.24 -5.68 1.97
CA TYR A 339 8.14 -6.49 1.44
C TYR A 339 6.80 -5.74 1.40
N LEU A 340 6.74 -4.50 1.88
CA LEU A 340 5.59 -3.62 1.64
C LEU A 340 5.59 -3.07 0.19
N ILE A 341 6.70 -3.17 -0.53
CA ILE A 341 6.84 -2.66 -1.89
C ILE A 341 6.39 -3.76 -2.85
N VAL A 342 5.21 -3.62 -3.45
CA VAL A 342 4.62 -4.61 -4.34
C VAL A 342 4.12 -3.94 -5.61
N ASN A 343 4.77 -4.23 -6.74
CA ASN A 343 4.46 -3.65 -8.05
C ASN A 343 4.35 -2.11 -8.06
N GLU A 344 5.21 -1.44 -7.29
CA GLU A 344 5.19 0.01 -7.14
C GLU A 344 5.88 0.68 -8.33
N PRO A 345 5.27 1.70 -8.97
CA PRO A 345 5.88 2.38 -10.10
C PRO A 345 7.16 3.14 -9.70
N LEU A 346 8.23 2.94 -10.46
CA LEU A 346 9.50 3.64 -10.26
C LEU A 346 9.43 5.04 -10.90
N LYS A 347 9.34 6.07 -10.07
CA LYS A 347 9.26 7.45 -10.54
C LYS A 347 10.57 7.90 -11.21
N GLY A 348 10.50 8.24 -12.50
CA GLY A 348 11.66 8.73 -13.26
C GLY A 348 12.57 7.63 -13.83
N VAL A 349 12.12 6.37 -13.79
CA VAL A 349 12.77 5.25 -14.47
C VAL A 349 11.92 4.92 -15.69
N VAL A 350 12.50 5.00 -16.89
CA VAL A 350 11.80 4.69 -18.15
C VAL A 350 11.70 3.18 -18.35
N ALA A 351 12.78 2.46 -18.02
CA ALA A 351 12.84 1.02 -18.14
C ALA A 351 13.73 0.41 -17.06
N VAL A 352 13.37 -0.78 -16.56
CA VAL A 352 14.25 -1.64 -15.77
C VAL A 352 14.80 -2.74 -16.67
N GLN A 353 16.10 -2.73 -16.90
CA GLN A 353 16.78 -3.81 -17.63
C GLN A 353 17.15 -4.94 -16.65
N GLN A 354 16.81 -6.17 -17.02
CA GLN A 354 17.23 -7.38 -16.32
C GLN A 354 18.37 -8.05 -17.09
N GLY A 355 19.24 -8.77 -16.36
CA GLY A 355 20.44 -9.38 -16.94
C GLY A 355 20.19 -10.64 -17.78
N GLU A 356 19.03 -11.27 -17.64
CA GLU A 356 18.62 -12.47 -18.40
C GLU A 356 17.50 -12.14 -19.40
N GLU A 357 17.48 -12.85 -20.53
CA GLU A 357 16.45 -12.72 -21.55
C GLU A 357 15.14 -13.35 -21.07
N LEU A 358 14.20 -12.50 -20.63
CA LEU A 358 12.86 -12.95 -20.27
C LEU A 358 12.02 -13.27 -21.50
N LYS A 359 11.21 -14.32 -21.39
CA LYS A 359 10.20 -14.69 -22.39
C LYS A 359 8.79 -14.35 -21.93
N GLY A 360 8.01 -13.81 -22.85
CA GLY A 360 6.57 -13.65 -22.72
C GLY A 360 5.87 -15.02 -22.66
N PHE A 361 4.58 -15.00 -22.34
CA PHE A 361 3.76 -16.23 -22.29
C PHE A 361 3.71 -16.94 -23.65
N ASN A 362 3.80 -16.21 -24.75
CA ASN A 362 3.85 -16.74 -26.12
C ASN A 362 5.21 -17.37 -26.50
N GLY A 363 6.14 -17.52 -25.55
CA GLY A 363 7.48 -18.07 -25.77
C GLY A 363 8.46 -17.13 -26.48
N GLN A 364 8.01 -15.94 -26.90
CA GLN A 364 8.88 -14.95 -27.55
C GLN A 364 9.61 -14.09 -26.50
N PRO A 365 10.87 -13.70 -26.75
CA PRO A 365 11.56 -12.77 -25.87
C PRO A 365 10.84 -11.41 -25.86
N TYR A 366 10.85 -10.74 -24.70
CA TYR A 366 10.31 -9.39 -24.63
C TYR A 366 11.10 -8.43 -25.51
N GLU A 367 10.40 -7.56 -26.23
CA GLU A 367 11.05 -6.46 -26.94
C GLU A 367 11.78 -5.56 -25.94
N ALA A 368 13.02 -5.18 -26.29
CA ALA A 368 13.77 -4.24 -25.48
C ALA A 368 13.00 -2.92 -25.41
N ILE A 369 12.68 -2.47 -24.20
CA ILE A 369 11.99 -1.20 -24.00
C ILE A 369 12.91 -0.09 -24.53
N SER A 370 12.46 0.65 -25.55
CA SER A 370 13.24 1.79 -26.03
C SER A 370 13.28 2.83 -24.92
N VAL A 371 14.48 3.14 -24.45
CA VAL A 371 14.70 4.33 -23.63
C VAL A 371 14.41 5.51 -24.54
N GLU A 372 13.25 6.15 -24.36
CA GLU A 372 12.91 7.34 -25.12
C GLU A 372 14.01 8.39 -24.95
N SER A 373 14.30 9.11 -26.03
CA SER A 373 15.19 10.27 -26.00
C SER A 373 14.78 11.23 -24.87
N PRO A 374 15.72 11.97 -24.25
CA PRO A 374 15.38 12.93 -23.21
C PRO A 374 14.23 13.84 -23.69
N VAL A 375 13.18 13.94 -22.88
CA VAL A 375 11.97 14.68 -23.26
C VAL A 375 12.34 16.13 -23.59
N ALA A 376 11.85 16.65 -24.72
CA ALA A 376 12.05 18.04 -25.07
C ALA A 376 11.33 18.97 -24.08
N TYR A 377 12.05 19.94 -23.55
CA TYR A 377 11.49 21.02 -22.71
C TYR A 377 11.16 22.23 -23.57
N ASP A 378 10.22 22.08 -24.50
CA ASP A 378 9.71 23.16 -25.34
C ASP A 378 8.33 23.65 -24.89
N ASP A 379 7.94 24.84 -25.36
CA ASP A 379 6.71 25.50 -24.93
C ASP A 379 5.45 24.70 -25.26
N ASN A 380 5.42 23.97 -26.39
CA ASN A 380 4.25 23.19 -26.77
C ASN A 380 4.06 22.00 -25.82
N THR A 381 5.15 21.29 -25.53
CA THR A 381 5.14 20.14 -24.61
C THR A 381 4.80 20.59 -23.19
N MET A 382 5.40 21.67 -22.70
CA MET A 382 5.08 22.23 -21.38
C MET A 382 3.62 22.63 -21.26
N ASN A 383 3.06 23.34 -22.25
CA ASN A 383 1.65 23.71 -22.26
C ASN A 383 0.74 22.47 -22.26
N SER A 384 1.05 21.46 -23.08
CA SER A 384 0.29 20.20 -23.11
C SER A 384 0.30 19.48 -21.76
N MET A 385 1.49 19.32 -21.16
CA MET A 385 1.64 18.68 -19.85
C MET A 385 0.97 19.49 -18.73
N TRP A 386 0.97 20.82 -18.82
CA TRP A 386 0.26 21.67 -17.86
C TRP A 386 -1.26 21.52 -17.97
N CYS A 387 -1.81 21.56 -19.19
CA CYS A 387 -3.24 21.32 -19.43
C CYS A 387 -3.69 19.95 -18.89
N ILE A 388 -2.84 18.92 -19.02
CA ILE A 388 -3.11 17.60 -18.43
C ILE A 388 -3.22 17.73 -16.90
N LEU A 389 -2.29 18.41 -16.23
CA LEU A 389 -2.37 18.63 -14.77
C LEU A 389 -3.59 19.46 -14.32
N GLU A 390 -4.07 20.39 -15.14
CA GLU A 390 -5.31 21.13 -14.87
C GLU A 390 -6.55 20.22 -14.91
N SER A 391 -6.52 19.18 -15.74
CA SER A 391 -7.61 18.19 -15.83
C SER A 391 -7.47 17.02 -14.87
N ASP A 392 -6.24 16.60 -14.59
CA ASP A 392 -5.87 15.53 -13.66
C ASP A 392 -4.58 15.91 -12.93
N ILE A 393 -4.74 16.54 -11.78
CA ILE A 393 -3.63 16.98 -10.93
C ILE A 393 -2.73 15.84 -10.43
N ASN A 394 -3.21 14.59 -10.49
CA ASN A 394 -2.44 13.42 -10.06
C ASN A 394 -1.74 12.70 -11.22
N ASN A 395 -1.78 13.25 -12.45
CA ASN A 395 -1.12 12.66 -13.60
C ASN A 395 0.40 12.52 -13.37
N THR A 396 0.85 11.29 -13.18
CA THR A 396 2.24 11.00 -12.77
C THR A 396 3.28 11.33 -13.84
N GLU A 397 2.88 11.28 -15.12
CA GLU A 397 3.75 11.60 -16.25
C GLU A 397 4.05 13.10 -16.27
N SER A 398 3.01 13.94 -16.27
CA SER A 398 3.15 15.39 -16.25
C SER A 398 3.82 15.89 -14.96
N LEU A 399 3.50 15.32 -13.79
CA LEU A 399 4.20 15.64 -12.53
C LEU A 399 5.70 15.29 -12.62
N SER A 400 6.03 14.12 -13.19
CA SER A 400 7.41 13.69 -13.38
C SER A 400 8.14 14.58 -14.39
N TYR A 401 7.47 15.01 -15.46
CA TYR A 401 8.01 15.89 -16.47
C TYR A 401 8.48 17.22 -15.86
N PHE A 402 7.59 17.95 -15.17
CA PHE A 402 7.94 19.22 -14.54
C PHE A 402 8.97 19.08 -13.41
N SER A 403 8.84 18.05 -12.57
CA SER A 403 9.80 17.82 -11.49
C SER A 403 11.20 17.55 -12.03
N THR A 404 11.31 16.72 -13.07
CA THR A 404 12.58 16.41 -13.74
C THR A 404 13.15 17.65 -14.42
N ALA A 405 12.32 18.46 -15.09
CA ALA A 405 12.73 19.72 -15.72
C ALA A 405 13.38 20.69 -14.71
N LEU A 406 12.83 20.78 -13.49
CA LEU A 406 13.34 21.66 -12.43
C LEU A 406 14.60 21.12 -11.76
N MET A 407 14.81 19.80 -11.78
CA MET A 407 16.03 19.15 -11.26
C MET A 407 17.19 19.21 -12.25
N PHE A 408 16.93 18.94 -13.53
CA PHE A 408 17.94 18.91 -14.59
C PHE A 408 17.89 20.20 -15.39
N ARG A 409 18.65 21.21 -14.93
CA ARG A 409 18.68 22.54 -15.53
C ARG A 409 19.17 22.46 -16.98
N ASN A 410 18.25 22.60 -17.93
CA ASN A 410 18.59 22.89 -19.31
C ASN A 410 18.75 24.42 -19.44
N GLU A 411 19.96 24.90 -19.14
CA GLU A 411 20.31 26.33 -19.11
C GLU A 411 20.27 26.91 -20.54
N GLU A 412 19.11 27.37 -20.98
CA GLU A 412 18.91 27.92 -22.34
C GLU A 412 18.43 29.38 -22.34
N GLY A 413 18.40 30.07 -21.19
CA GLY A 413 17.88 31.44 -21.07
C GLY A 413 18.91 32.56 -21.18
N ASP A 414 18.50 33.71 -21.76
CA ASP A 414 19.24 34.98 -21.67
C ASP A 414 19.01 35.69 -20.32
N LYS A 415 17.95 35.32 -19.60
CA LYS A 415 17.58 35.92 -18.32
C LYS A 415 18.45 35.36 -17.19
N ARG A 416 19.05 36.27 -16.41
CA ARG A 416 19.95 35.92 -15.31
C ARG A 416 19.58 36.66 -14.03
N ILE A 417 19.87 36.04 -12.90
CA ILE A 417 19.80 36.70 -11.60
C ILE A 417 21.15 36.53 -10.88
N GLU A 418 21.58 37.60 -10.21
CA GLU A 418 22.80 37.61 -9.43
C GLU A 418 22.49 37.50 -7.95
N ARG A 419 23.31 36.73 -7.26
CA ARG A 419 23.25 36.55 -5.82
C ARG A 419 24.58 36.93 -5.19
N TYR A 420 24.54 37.70 -4.11
CA TYR A 420 25.71 38.11 -3.36
C TYR A 420 25.80 37.39 -2.02
N ILE A 421 26.78 36.50 -1.87
CA ILE A 421 27.07 35.78 -0.63
C ILE A 421 28.22 36.47 0.10
N SER A 422 28.03 36.78 1.39
CA SER A 422 29.09 37.35 2.22
C SER A 422 30.03 36.24 2.71
N LEU A 423 31.33 36.40 2.47
CA LEU A 423 32.37 35.50 2.98
C LEU A 423 33.08 36.08 4.23
N GLY A 424 32.48 37.10 4.86
CA GLY A 424 33.04 37.88 5.97
C GLY A 424 32.81 39.39 5.81
N GLN A 425 33.35 40.19 6.72
CA GLN A 425 33.18 41.66 6.71
C GLN A 425 33.73 42.37 5.46
N PHE A 426 34.69 41.76 4.76
CA PHE A 426 35.42 42.40 3.65
C PHE A 426 35.39 41.63 2.33
N ALA A 427 34.65 40.53 2.24
CA ALA A 427 34.62 39.68 1.04
C ALA A 427 33.19 39.29 0.66
N GLN A 428 32.88 39.38 -0.64
CA GLN A 428 31.63 38.95 -1.24
C GLN A 428 31.91 38.05 -2.43
N ARG A 429 31.12 36.99 -2.58
CA ARG A 429 31.09 36.12 -3.75
C ARG A 429 29.79 36.37 -4.51
N THR A 430 29.91 36.71 -5.79
CA THR A 430 28.76 36.77 -6.69
C THR A 430 28.53 35.41 -7.34
N GLN A 431 27.30 34.92 -7.31
CA GLN A 431 26.84 33.75 -8.05
C GLN A 431 25.82 34.20 -9.08
N ILE A 432 25.91 33.67 -10.30
CA ILE A 432 25.01 33.99 -11.40
C ILE A 432 24.19 32.75 -11.69
N TYR A 433 22.87 32.91 -11.73
CA TYR A 433 21.92 31.85 -12.07
C TYR A 433 21.21 32.18 -13.38
N VAL A 434 21.15 31.22 -14.29
CA VAL A 434 20.50 31.35 -15.60
C VAL A 434 19.15 30.64 -15.53
N TYR A 435 18.10 31.30 -16.02
CA TYR A 435 16.76 30.70 -16.08
C TYR A 435 16.72 29.54 -17.07
N SER A 436 16.15 28.42 -16.63
CA SER A 436 15.68 27.34 -17.48
C SER A 436 14.33 27.70 -18.13
N LYS A 437 13.97 26.98 -19.20
CA LYS A 437 12.68 27.15 -19.87
C LYS A 437 11.49 26.90 -18.94
N VAL A 438 11.58 25.89 -18.05
CA VAL A 438 10.51 25.59 -17.10
C VAL A 438 10.34 26.70 -16.06
N GLU A 439 11.42 27.33 -15.61
CA GLU A 439 11.32 28.46 -14.67
C GLU A 439 10.71 29.69 -15.32
N LEU A 440 11.04 29.96 -16.59
CA LEU A 440 10.41 31.03 -17.38
C LEU A 440 8.90 30.76 -17.55
N PHE A 441 8.54 29.52 -17.87
CA PHE A 441 7.16 29.08 -18.00
C PHE A 441 6.37 29.26 -16.70
N ILE A 442 6.91 28.80 -15.56
CA ILE A 442 6.29 28.98 -14.24
C ILE A 442 6.14 30.48 -13.91
N GLU A 443 7.17 31.28 -14.18
CA GLU A 443 7.15 32.72 -13.93
C GLU A 443 6.08 33.45 -14.77
N GLU A 444 5.85 33.02 -16.01
CA GLU A 444 4.83 33.59 -16.87
C GLU A 444 3.42 33.28 -16.35
N ILE A 445 3.16 32.01 -16.01
CA ILE A 445 1.83 31.58 -15.54
C ILE A 445 1.49 32.23 -14.19
N ILE A 446 2.42 32.21 -13.22
CA ILE A 446 2.15 32.72 -11.87
C ILE A 446 1.76 34.20 -11.88
N LYS A 447 2.33 35.01 -12.79
CA LYS A 447 2.01 36.43 -12.93
C LYS A 447 0.55 36.67 -13.31
N THR A 448 -0.03 35.76 -14.08
CA THR A 448 -1.43 35.86 -14.53
C THR A 448 -2.41 35.20 -13.56
N ARG A 449 -1.92 34.33 -12.67
CA ARG A 449 -2.74 33.46 -11.79
C ARG A 449 -2.43 33.61 -10.29
N ARG A 450 -2.00 34.79 -9.86
CA ARG A 450 -1.53 35.08 -8.48
C ARG A 450 -2.47 34.71 -7.32
N ASN A 451 -3.77 34.55 -7.58
CA ASN A 451 -4.79 34.21 -6.58
C ASN A 451 -5.58 32.95 -6.94
N ASP A 452 -5.11 32.20 -7.94
CA ASP A 452 -5.71 30.96 -8.38
C ASP A 452 -5.21 29.80 -7.50
N LEU A 453 -6.08 29.30 -6.64
CA LEU A 453 -5.76 28.19 -5.75
C LEU A 453 -5.43 26.91 -6.52
N GLU A 454 -6.10 26.66 -7.65
CA GLU A 454 -5.91 25.46 -8.45
C GLU A 454 -4.50 25.45 -9.04
N PHE A 455 -4.06 26.58 -9.60
CA PHE A 455 -2.68 26.78 -10.05
C PHE A 455 -1.65 26.49 -8.94
N PHE A 456 -1.83 27.09 -7.74
CA PHE A 456 -0.90 26.87 -6.64
C PHE A 456 -0.92 25.44 -6.11
N THR A 457 -2.07 24.76 -6.18
CA THR A 457 -2.19 23.35 -5.82
C THR A 457 -1.41 22.47 -6.80
N ILE A 458 -1.48 22.74 -8.12
CA ILE A 458 -0.68 22.04 -9.13
C ILE A 458 0.81 22.26 -8.86
N LEU A 459 1.23 23.51 -8.64
CA LEU A 459 2.62 23.83 -8.35
C LEU A 459 3.11 23.15 -7.06
N HIS A 460 2.28 23.15 -6.01
CA HIS A 460 2.54 22.44 -4.76
C HIS A 460 2.73 20.93 -5.00
N LYS A 461 1.91 20.32 -5.86
CA LYS A 461 2.03 18.90 -6.23
C LYS A 461 3.29 18.59 -7.01
N ILE A 462 3.67 19.43 -7.98
CA ILE A 462 4.92 19.29 -8.72
C ILE A 462 6.11 19.30 -7.74
N MET A 463 6.18 20.31 -6.88
CA MET A 463 7.30 20.49 -5.93
C MET A 463 7.34 19.42 -4.83
N ASN A 464 6.23 18.72 -4.58
CA ASN A 464 6.13 17.60 -3.64
C ASN A 464 6.23 16.23 -4.29
N TYR A 465 6.25 16.13 -5.62
CA TYR A 465 6.31 14.85 -6.32
C TYR A 465 7.69 14.20 -6.22
N LYS A 466 8.75 15.01 -6.41
CA LYS A 466 10.17 14.66 -6.17
C LYS A 466 10.85 15.82 -5.44
N ASN A 467 11.93 15.53 -4.70
CA ASN A 467 12.72 16.58 -4.08
C ASN A 467 13.51 17.36 -5.15
N VAL A 468 13.00 18.52 -5.54
CA VAL A 468 13.63 19.43 -6.52
C VAL A 468 14.94 20.02 -5.99
N GLY A 469 15.14 20.03 -4.67
CA GLY A 469 16.31 20.61 -4.03
C GLY A 469 16.31 22.15 -4.08
N GLU A 470 17.50 22.73 -3.89
CA GLU A 470 17.69 24.18 -3.83
C GLU A 470 17.54 24.81 -5.21
N ASN A 471 16.64 25.79 -5.30
CA ASN A 471 16.41 26.54 -6.53
C ASN A 471 16.23 28.03 -6.24
N HIS A 472 17.35 28.76 -6.41
CA HIS A 472 17.40 30.20 -6.23
C HIS A 472 16.48 30.98 -7.19
N ILE A 473 16.22 30.47 -8.39
CA ILE A 473 15.37 31.19 -9.33
C ILE A 473 13.91 31.11 -8.88
N LEU A 474 13.45 29.91 -8.53
CA LEU A 474 12.11 29.72 -7.98
C LEU A 474 11.91 30.48 -6.67
N SER A 475 12.90 30.50 -5.77
CA SER A 475 12.78 31.24 -4.51
C SER A 475 12.52 32.72 -4.75
N GLN A 476 13.22 33.33 -5.71
CA GLN A 476 13.05 34.73 -6.07
C GLN A 476 11.72 34.99 -6.79
N ILE A 477 11.26 34.06 -7.63
CA ILE A 477 9.92 34.12 -8.23
C ILE A 477 8.87 34.12 -7.11
N PHE A 478 8.90 33.15 -6.20
CA PHE A 478 7.91 33.02 -5.13
C PHE A 478 7.94 34.19 -4.16
N LEU A 479 9.14 34.68 -3.79
CA LEU A 479 9.31 35.85 -2.94
C LEU A 479 8.63 37.09 -3.53
N ARG A 480 8.80 37.31 -4.84
CA ARG A 480 8.19 38.43 -5.55
C ARG A 480 6.67 38.28 -5.61
N GLU A 481 6.17 37.10 -5.96
CA GLU A 481 4.72 36.89 -6.13
C GLU A 481 3.96 36.90 -4.79
N LEU A 482 4.59 36.50 -3.69
CA LEU A 482 4.02 36.60 -2.34
C LEU A 482 3.56 38.01 -1.98
N GLN A 483 4.24 39.05 -2.48
CA GLN A 483 3.88 40.46 -2.25
C GLN A 483 2.56 40.87 -2.95
N TYR A 484 2.15 40.13 -3.96
CA TYR A 484 1.00 40.43 -4.81
C TYR A 484 -0.18 39.46 -4.61
N THR A 485 0.04 38.33 -3.95
CA THR A 485 -1.00 37.36 -3.60
C THR A 485 -1.83 37.85 -2.41
N GLN A 486 -3.15 37.72 -2.52
CA GLN A 486 -4.14 38.10 -1.52
C GLN A 486 -4.92 36.90 -0.98
N ASN A 487 -5.05 35.83 -1.76
CA ASN A 487 -5.69 34.59 -1.32
C ASN A 487 -4.83 33.93 -0.23
N LEU A 488 -5.44 33.69 0.95
CA LEU A 488 -4.76 33.12 2.12
C LEU A 488 -4.17 31.73 1.85
N GLU A 489 -4.91 30.85 1.19
CA GLU A 489 -4.46 29.49 0.90
C GLU A 489 -3.27 29.50 -0.07
N CYS A 490 -3.29 30.37 -1.08
CA CYS A 490 -2.15 30.60 -1.96
C CYS A 490 -0.93 31.15 -1.21
N ILE A 491 -1.13 32.07 -0.25
CA ILE A 491 -0.05 32.58 0.62
C ILE A 491 0.59 31.43 1.41
N LEU A 492 -0.23 30.56 2.01
CA LEU A 492 0.29 29.42 2.79
C LEU A 492 1.11 28.46 1.92
N ILE A 493 0.65 28.16 0.71
CA ILE A 493 1.40 27.35 -0.26
C ILE A 493 2.72 28.02 -0.63
N LEU A 494 2.72 29.32 -0.94
CA LEU A 494 3.93 30.07 -1.28
C LEU A 494 4.96 30.05 -0.15
N LEU A 495 4.53 30.22 1.10
CA LEU A 495 5.42 30.14 2.27
C LEU A 495 6.04 28.75 2.42
N GLU A 496 5.26 27.69 2.22
CA GLU A 496 5.79 26.31 2.20
C GLU A 496 6.83 26.12 1.09
N LEU A 497 6.51 26.57 -0.13
CA LEU A 497 7.38 26.43 -1.29
C LEU A 497 8.69 27.19 -1.12
N LEU A 498 8.65 28.40 -0.53
CA LEU A 498 9.86 29.14 -0.15
C LEU A 498 10.75 28.31 0.79
N GLY A 499 10.18 27.70 1.83
CA GLY A 499 10.93 26.83 2.73
C GLY A 499 11.63 25.65 2.03
N LYS A 500 10.99 25.11 0.99
CA LYS A 500 11.52 23.98 0.19
C LYS A 500 12.67 24.37 -0.73
N VAL A 501 12.55 25.47 -1.47
CA VAL A 501 13.50 25.81 -2.54
C VAL A 501 14.63 26.74 -2.09
N SER A 502 14.43 27.50 -1.03
CA SER A 502 15.41 28.46 -0.51
C SER A 502 16.48 27.79 0.33
N ASP A 503 17.71 28.29 0.26
CA ASP A 503 18.80 27.87 1.15
C ASP A 503 19.05 28.86 2.30
N ASN A 504 19.98 28.51 3.20
CA ASN A 504 20.32 29.25 4.41
C ASN A 504 21.13 30.55 4.19
N GLU A 505 21.44 30.90 2.94
CA GLU A 505 22.13 32.15 2.58
C GLU A 505 21.18 33.16 1.90
N GLU A 506 19.90 32.83 1.73
CA GLU A 506 18.91 33.69 1.06
C GLU A 506 18.33 34.76 1.99
N LYS A 507 19.12 35.81 2.23
CA LYS A 507 18.77 36.90 3.15
C LYS A 507 17.38 37.50 2.93
N GLU A 508 17.01 37.76 1.68
CA GLU A 508 15.72 38.38 1.36
C GLU A 508 14.54 37.46 1.68
N VAL A 509 14.66 36.16 1.39
CA VAL A 509 13.63 35.17 1.72
C VAL A 509 13.55 35.00 3.24
N ILE A 510 14.67 34.85 3.94
CA ILE A 510 14.68 34.69 5.40
C ILE A 510 14.08 35.92 6.09
N ASN A 511 14.42 37.13 5.65
CA ASN A 511 13.81 38.36 6.17
C ASN A 511 12.30 38.42 5.91
N CYS A 512 11.86 37.99 4.72
CA CYS A 512 10.45 37.91 4.39
C CYS A 512 9.72 36.92 5.31
N LEU A 513 10.24 35.70 5.45
CA LEU A 513 9.67 34.68 6.34
C LEU A 513 9.65 35.14 7.81
N GLN A 514 10.68 35.86 8.27
CA GLN A 514 10.69 36.45 9.62
C GLN A 514 9.58 37.50 9.81
N ASN A 515 9.37 38.36 8.81
CA ASN A 515 8.28 39.35 8.84
C ASN A 515 6.91 38.67 8.84
N GLU A 516 6.72 37.63 8.02
CA GLU A 516 5.48 36.84 7.96
C GLU A 516 5.24 36.08 9.28
N ALA A 517 6.30 35.53 9.88
CA ALA A 517 6.25 34.90 11.20
C ALA A 517 5.90 35.88 12.34
N SER A 518 6.08 37.18 12.13
CA SER A 518 5.75 38.21 13.12
C SER A 518 4.30 38.73 12.98
N LYS A 519 3.55 38.30 11.96
CA LYS A 519 2.16 38.74 11.73
C LYS A 519 1.20 38.20 12.81
N PRO A 520 0.08 38.90 13.07
CA PRO A 520 -0.90 38.48 14.09
C PRO A 520 -1.66 37.20 13.71
N GLU A 521 -1.79 36.90 12.41
CA GLU A 521 -2.51 35.74 11.89
C GLU A 521 -1.76 34.43 12.22
N PRO A 522 -2.30 33.56 13.11
CA PRO A 522 -1.56 32.39 13.60
C PRO A 522 -1.15 31.42 12.49
N ILE A 523 -2.02 31.20 11.49
CA ILE A 523 -1.75 30.22 10.43
C ILE A 523 -0.60 30.66 9.52
N ILE A 524 -0.53 31.95 9.17
CA ILE A 524 0.59 32.53 8.41
C ILE A 524 1.86 32.44 9.24
N ARG A 525 1.77 32.82 10.52
CA ARG A 525 2.90 32.78 11.45
C ARG A 525 3.51 31.37 11.52
N TRP A 526 2.68 30.36 11.74
CA TRP A 526 3.14 28.98 11.86
C TRP A 526 3.77 28.48 10.57
N GLN A 527 3.15 28.75 9.43
CA GLN A 527 3.68 28.32 8.14
C GLN A 527 5.03 28.96 7.83
N ALA A 528 5.21 30.24 8.14
CA ALA A 528 6.47 30.94 7.95
C ALA A 528 7.59 30.40 8.88
N ILE A 529 7.25 30.06 10.13
CA ILE A 529 8.20 29.43 11.06
C ILE A 529 8.59 28.03 10.57
N LEU A 530 7.64 27.24 10.07
CA LEU A 530 7.93 25.91 9.50
C LEU A 530 8.81 26.03 8.25
N ALA A 531 8.60 27.03 7.40
CA ALA A 531 9.47 27.30 6.26
C ALA A 531 10.90 27.66 6.70
N LEU A 532 11.07 28.51 7.72
CA LEU A 532 12.39 28.80 8.31
C LEU A 532 13.05 27.53 8.88
N LEU A 533 12.28 26.69 9.58
CA LEU A 533 12.75 25.43 10.12
C LEU A 533 13.18 24.47 9.00
N GLU A 534 12.43 24.38 7.91
CA GLU A 534 12.76 23.54 6.76
C GLU A 534 14.09 23.97 6.11
N ILE A 535 14.30 25.27 5.89
CA ILE A 535 15.56 25.81 5.37
C ILE A 535 16.73 25.44 6.29
N ASP A 536 16.60 25.72 7.59
CA ASP A 536 17.69 25.51 8.54
C ASP A 536 18.05 24.02 8.68
N THR A 537 17.06 23.18 8.93
CA THR A 537 17.31 21.74 9.14
C THR A 537 17.82 21.05 7.88
N ARG A 538 17.33 21.44 6.69
CA ARG A 538 17.78 20.88 5.42
C ARG A 538 19.21 21.31 5.09
N CYS A 539 19.54 22.60 5.21
CA CYS A 539 20.86 23.12 4.84
C CYS A 539 21.91 22.91 5.94
N ASN A 540 21.63 23.35 7.18
CA ASN A 540 22.59 23.26 8.29
C ASN A 540 22.67 21.85 8.89
N GLY A 541 21.60 21.06 8.84
CA GLY A 541 21.62 19.66 9.27
C GLY A 541 22.55 18.80 8.40
N VAL A 542 22.41 18.92 7.07
CA VAL A 542 23.29 18.25 6.10
C VAL A 542 24.73 18.75 6.24
N ALA A 543 24.92 20.06 6.41
CA ALA A 543 26.25 20.64 6.60
C ALA A 543 26.93 20.10 7.87
N THR A 544 26.20 19.98 8.97
CA THR A 544 26.70 19.40 10.23
C THR A 544 27.10 17.93 10.04
N PHE A 545 26.26 17.15 9.37
CA PHE A 545 26.55 15.74 9.06
C PHE A 545 27.82 15.59 8.21
N ASN A 546 27.99 16.46 7.21
CA ASN A 546 29.14 16.50 6.32
C ASN A 546 30.37 17.22 6.90
N LYS A 547 30.29 17.75 8.13
CA LYS A 547 31.33 18.58 8.77
C LYS A 547 31.75 19.79 7.90
N SER A 548 30.82 20.34 7.13
CA SER A 548 31.04 21.53 6.32
C SER A 548 30.69 22.81 7.09
N GLN A 549 31.02 23.95 6.49
CA GLN A 549 30.69 25.26 7.06
C GLN A 549 29.16 25.45 7.12
N LEU A 550 28.67 25.94 8.26
CA LEU A 550 27.27 26.34 8.43
C LEU A 550 26.98 27.66 7.71
N GLY A 551 25.71 27.90 7.37
CA GLY A 551 25.30 29.15 6.77
C GLY A 551 25.56 30.37 7.66
N SER A 552 25.70 31.54 7.03
CA SER A 552 26.02 32.80 7.70
C SER A 552 24.87 33.36 8.54
N ILE A 553 23.63 32.92 8.29
CA ILE A 553 22.42 33.40 8.95
C ILE A 553 22.00 32.42 10.04
N ASN A 554 21.84 32.92 11.28
CA ASN A 554 21.45 32.11 12.43
C ASN A 554 19.92 31.99 12.53
N ILE A 555 19.34 31.13 11.69
CA ILE A 555 17.89 30.91 11.63
C ILE A 555 17.35 30.34 12.96
N VAL A 556 18.13 29.51 13.66
CA VAL A 556 17.79 28.97 14.99
C VAL A 556 17.42 30.11 15.96
N ASN A 557 18.25 31.15 16.04
CA ASN A 557 17.98 32.29 16.92
C ASN A 557 16.73 33.05 16.49
N LEU A 558 16.53 33.29 15.19
CA LEU A 558 15.34 33.98 14.67
C LEU A 558 14.05 33.25 15.09
N ILE A 559 14.01 31.93 14.94
CA ILE A 559 12.85 31.12 15.35
C ILE A 559 12.61 31.27 16.86
N PHE A 560 13.64 31.24 17.69
CA PHE A 560 13.47 31.36 19.14
C PHE A 560 13.05 32.75 19.59
N GLU A 561 13.52 33.82 18.94
CA GLU A 561 13.03 35.19 19.18
C GLU A 561 11.52 35.28 18.92
N ILE A 562 11.03 34.72 17.81
CA ILE A 562 9.60 34.69 17.49
C ILE A 562 8.80 33.87 18.52
N VAL A 563 9.33 32.72 18.97
CA VAL A 563 8.71 31.91 20.02
C VAL A 563 8.63 32.71 21.33
N GLU A 564 9.67 33.44 21.69
CA GLU A 564 9.74 34.26 22.90
C GLU A 564 8.77 35.44 22.91
N ASP A 565 8.50 36.02 21.74
CA ASP A 565 7.57 37.15 21.58
C ASP A 565 6.10 36.71 21.49
N THR A 566 5.82 35.41 21.29
CA THR A 566 4.46 34.87 21.14
C THR A 566 3.72 34.79 22.49
N GLN A 567 2.43 35.13 22.54
CA GLN A 567 1.64 35.04 23.79
C GLN A 567 1.61 33.61 24.38
N TYR A 568 1.61 33.49 25.71
CA TYR A 568 1.85 32.24 26.45
C TYR A 568 1.07 30.99 25.94
N MET A 569 -0.25 31.08 25.67
CA MET A 569 -1.03 29.93 25.16
C MET A 569 -0.69 29.59 23.70
N GLU A 570 -0.49 30.61 22.86
CA GLU A 570 -0.08 30.41 21.47
C GLU A 570 1.37 29.88 21.40
N ARG A 571 2.22 30.30 22.34
CA ARG A 571 3.60 29.83 22.48
C ARG A 571 3.62 28.34 22.81
N LEU A 572 2.78 27.90 23.74
CA LEU A 572 2.65 26.48 24.06
C LEU A 572 2.21 25.65 22.84
N GLN A 573 1.24 26.16 22.05
CA GLN A 573 0.83 25.51 20.80
C GLN A 573 1.98 25.45 19.79
N LEU A 574 2.69 26.56 19.59
CA LEU A 574 3.82 26.65 18.68
C LEU A 574 4.97 25.70 19.07
N VAL A 575 5.31 25.62 20.37
CA VAL A 575 6.30 24.68 20.88
C VAL A 575 5.89 23.24 20.57
N LEU A 576 4.62 22.89 20.77
CA LEU A 576 4.11 21.56 20.44
C LEU A 576 4.15 21.27 18.93
N ILE A 577 3.80 22.23 18.07
CA ILE A 577 3.91 22.12 16.60
C ILE A 577 5.36 21.82 16.20
N LEU A 578 6.31 22.63 16.68
CA LEU A 578 7.73 22.47 16.37
C LEU A 578 8.26 21.11 16.84
N MET A 579 7.94 20.71 18.07
CA MET A 579 8.33 19.40 18.59
C MET A 579 7.72 18.24 17.79
N CYS A 580 6.48 18.37 17.32
CA CYS A 580 5.85 17.36 16.45
C CYS A 580 6.59 17.22 15.12
N HIS A 581 6.83 18.33 14.41
CA HIS A 581 7.50 18.28 13.10
C HIS A 581 8.93 17.75 13.22
N LEU A 582 9.71 18.23 14.19
CA LEU A 582 11.07 17.75 14.40
C LEU A 582 11.17 16.25 14.70
N HIS A 583 10.09 15.64 15.23
CA HIS A 583 10.09 14.26 15.70
C HIS A 583 9.44 13.28 14.73
N PHE A 584 8.37 13.70 14.05
CA PHE A 584 7.51 12.80 13.27
C PHE A 584 7.49 13.10 11.77
N ASP A 585 7.96 14.27 11.33
CA ASP A 585 8.01 14.60 9.91
C ASP A 585 9.35 14.18 9.31
N SER A 586 9.27 13.30 8.30
CA SER A 586 10.41 12.64 7.69
C SER A 586 11.44 13.61 7.11
N ARG A 587 11.01 14.83 6.75
CA ARG A 587 11.90 15.92 6.29
C ARG A 587 12.93 16.31 7.34
N TYR A 588 12.55 16.30 8.61
CA TYR A 588 13.38 16.73 9.73
C TYR A 588 14.12 15.56 10.40
N ILE A 589 13.51 14.36 10.40
CA ILE A 589 14.07 13.17 11.06
C ILE A 589 15.45 12.79 10.51
N ILE A 590 15.72 13.03 9.23
CA ILE A 590 17.03 12.77 8.62
C ILE A 590 18.16 13.52 9.35
N ASN A 591 17.87 14.68 9.95
CA ASN A 591 18.82 15.53 10.67
C ASN A 591 18.58 15.53 12.20
N ILE A 592 18.11 14.41 12.77
CA ILE A 592 17.68 14.33 14.17
C ILE A 592 18.73 14.76 15.20
N ASP A 593 20.02 14.51 14.93
CA ASP A 593 21.09 14.84 15.87
C ASP A 593 21.35 16.36 15.92
N TYR A 594 21.34 17.01 14.75
CA TYR A 594 21.37 18.47 14.66
C TYR A 594 20.17 19.09 15.39
N ASN A 595 18.97 18.55 15.15
CA ASN A 595 17.73 19.04 15.76
C ASN A 595 17.71 18.86 17.28
N LYS A 596 18.30 17.77 17.80
CA LYS A 596 18.49 17.56 19.24
C LYS A 596 19.35 18.63 19.88
N GLU A 597 20.48 18.95 19.26
CA GLU A 597 21.41 19.92 19.79
C GLU A 597 20.83 21.35 19.76
N LYS A 598 20.23 21.74 18.63
CA LYS A 598 19.85 23.14 18.40
C LYS A 598 18.46 23.50 18.87
N TYR A 599 17.50 22.58 18.76
CA TYR A 599 16.09 22.87 18.98
C TYR A 599 15.51 22.19 20.23
N TYR A 600 15.65 20.86 20.36
CA TYR A 600 14.87 20.12 21.35
C TYR A 600 15.10 20.58 22.79
N GLU A 601 16.34 20.78 23.22
CA GLU A 601 16.61 21.16 24.62
C GLU A 601 16.01 22.53 24.99
N LYS A 602 16.06 23.51 24.07
CA LYS A 602 15.41 24.81 24.27
C LYS A 602 13.89 24.70 24.26
N LEU A 603 13.31 23.96 23.31
CA LEU A 603 11.86 23.74 23.25
C LEU A 603 11.31 23.03 24.49
N LYS A 604 12.06 22.08 25.08
CA LYS A 604 11.73 21.45 26.36
C LYS A 604 11.63 22.47 27.49
N ILE A 605 12.57 23.41 27.57
CA ILE A 605 12.57 24.47 28.58
C ILE A 605 11.33 25.36 28.43
N TYR A 606 11.01 25.79 27.19
CA TYR A 606 9.78 26.54 26.91
C TYR A 606 8.54 25.77 27.32
N PHE A 607 8.43 24.50 26.92
CA PHE A 607 7.29 23.66 27.26
C PHE A 607 7.06 23.57 28.78
N LEU A 608 8.12 23.31 29.56
CA LEU A 608 8.04 23.26 31.02
C LEU A 608 7.60 24.59 31.65
N GLY A 609 8.17 25.70 31.16
CA GLY A 609 7.81 27.05 31.60
C GLY A 609 6.32 27.34 31.36
N GLU A 610 5.84 27.05 30.15
CA GLU A 610 4.45 27.27 29.79
C GLU A 610 3.47 26.37 30.56
N MET A 611 3.81 25.09 30.79
CA MET A 611 2.99 24.20 31.61
C MET A 611 2.87 24.70 33.06
N TYR A 612 3.93 25.29 33.61
CA TYR A 612 3.89 25.92 34.92
C TYR A 612 3.00 27.18 34.92
N HIS A 613 2.97 27.95 33.83
CA HIS A 613 2.04 29.06 33.68
C HIS A 613 0.58 28.61 33.58
N VAL A 614 0.31 27.52 32.84
CA VAL A 614 -1.03 26.88 32.79
C VAL A 614 -1.47 26.51 34.21
N TYR A 615 -0.63 25.79 34.97
CA TYR A 615 -0.91 25.44 36.36
C TYR A 615 -1.31 26.67 37.19
N LYS A 616 -0.53 27.75 37.09
CA LYS A 616 -0.72 29.01 37.85
C LYS A 616 -1.98 29.79 37.47
N LYS A 617 -2.50 29.64 36.25
CA LYS A 617 -3.70 30.34 35.80
C LYS A 617 -5.00 29.57 36.00
N LEU A 618 -4.94 28.24 36.18
CA LEU A 618 -6.13 27.44 36.46
C LEU A 618 -6.84 27.87 37.75
N PRO A 619 -8.19 28.00 37.76
CA PRO A 619 -8.97 28.36 38.93
C PRO A 619 -8.75 27.42 40.13
N ILE A 620 -8.86 27.97 41.35
CA ILE A 620 -8.69 27.21 42.60
C ILE A 620 -9.71 26.06 42.71
N LYS A 621 -10.93 26.24 42.19
CA LYS A 621 -11.96 25.19 42.15
C LYS A 621 -11.49 24.01 41.30
N THR A 622 -10.96 24.25 40.12
CA THR A 622 -10.39 23.22 39.24
C THR A 622 -9.21 22.53 39.91
N ARG A 623 -8.33 23.30 40.60
CA ARG A 623 -7.23 22.75 41.42
C ARG A 623 -7.68 21.81 42.55
N ARG A 624 -8.94 21.89 42.99
CA ARG A 624 -9.48 21.11 44.11
C ARG A 624 -10.50 20.04 43.68
N ASN A 625 -11.15 20.17 42.52
CA ASN A 625 -12.23 19.29 42.04
C ASN A 625 -11.75 18.31 40.94
N LEU A 626 -10.87 17.37 41.29
CA LEU A 626 -10.77 16.12 40.55
C LEU A 626 -11.34 15.03 41.44
N ASN A 627 -12.54 14.55 41.09
CA ASN A 627 -13.40 13.68 41.91
C ASN A 627 -12.84 12.26 42.19
N ASP A 628 -11.59 11.95 41.82
CA ASP A 628 -10.97 10.62 41.95
C ASP A 628 -9.69 10.61 42.82
N GLY A 629 -9.45 11.64 43.64
CA GLY A 629 -8.27 11.70 44.50
C GLY A 629 -6.94 12.02 43.77
N LYS A 630 -6.98 12.30 42.47
CA LYS A 630 -5.84 12.79 41.68
C LYS A 630 -5.69 14.30 41.84
N THR A 631 -4.47 14.79 42.05
CA THR A 631 -4.21 16.24 42.10
C THR A 631 -3.98 16.80 40.70
N ILE A 632 -4.29 18.08 40.44
CA ILE A 632 -3.91 18.73 39.16
C ILE A 632 -2.41 18.58 38.87
N LEU A 633 -1.58 18.60 39.91
CA LEU A 633 -0.14 18.40 39.77
C LEU A 633 0.19 17.03 39.17
N HIS A 634 -0.58 15.99 39.51
CA HIS A 634 -0.44 14.67 38.91
C HIS A 634 -0.74 14.68 37.40
N GLU A 635 -1.84 15.32 36.98
CA GLU A 635 -2.20 15.43 35.56
C GLU A 635 -1.16 16.23 34.77
N ILE A 636 -0.63 17.31 35.34
CA ILE A 636 0.45 18.08 34.71
C ILE A 636 1.73 17.25 34.59
N ASN A 637 2.09 16.50 35.62
CA ASN A 637 3.24 15.59 35.56
C ASN A 637 3.05 14.50 34.50
N LEU A 638 1.82 13.99 34.33
CA LEU A 638 1.50 13.05 33.26
C LEU A 638 1.65 13.69 31.87
N ILE A 639 1.19 14.93 31.68
CA ILE A 639 1.38 15.67 30.43
C ILE A 639 2.87 15.85 30.12
N ILE A 640 3.67 16.23 31.13
CA ILE A 640 5.12 16.41 31.01
C ILE A 640 5.81 15.09 30.69
N ASP A 641 5.50 13.99 31.38
CA ASP A 641 6.04 12.65 31.10
C ASP A 641 5.72 12.23 29.65
N ARG A 642 4.48 12.45 29.21
CA ARG A 642 4.04 12.11 27.86
C ARG A 642 4.81 12.91 26.80
N ALA A 643 4.95 14.21 26.99
CA ALA A 643 5.66 15.07 26.05
C ALA A 643 7.17 14.83 26.07
N LEU A 644 7.82 14.86 27.24
CA LEU A 644 9.28 14.98 27.33
C LEU A 644 10.00 13.64 27.51
N THR A 645 9.34 12.64 28.10
CA THR A 645 9.93 11.33 28.32
C THR A 645 9.50 10.34 27.25
N ARG A 646 8.22 10.37 26.86
CA ARG A 646 7.66 9.45 25.86
C ARG A 646 7.60 10.03 24.44
N ASN A 647 7.95 11.30 24.25
CA ASN A 647 7.87 12.02 22.96
C ASN A 647 6.50 11.92 22.27
N ASN A 648 5.43 11.75 23.05
CA ASN A 648 4.06 11.67 22.52
C ASN A 648 3.38 13.03 22.60
N PHE A 649 3.86 13.96 21.77
CA PHE A 649 3.37 15.33 21.73
C PHE A 649 1.88 15.41 21.38
N PRO A 650 1.34 14.66 20.38
CA PRO A 650 -0.09 14.73 20.08
C PRO A 650 -0.98 14.33 21.27
N LEU A 651 -0.61 13.29 22.03
CA LEU A 651 -1.37 12.89 23.20
C LEU A 651 -1.23 13.91 24.34
N ALA A 652 -0.05 14.49 24.52
CA ALA A 652 0.15 15.59 25.45
C ALA A 652 -0.74 16.79 25.09
N THR A 653 -0.86 17.11 23.80
CA THR A 653 -1.75 18.16 23.28
C THR A 653 -3.21 17.90 23.65
N ILE A 654 -3.72 16.67 23.45
CA ILE A 654 -5.09 16.31 23.87
C ILE A 654 -5.26 16.46 25.37
N LYS A 655 -4.28 16.03 26.16
CA LYS A 655 -4.36 16.10 27.63
C LYS A 655 -4.32 17.54 28.16
N ILE A 656 -3.63 18.44 27.47
CA ILE A 656 -3.71 19.88 27.73
C ILE A 656 -5.12 20.40 27.42
N GLY A 657 -5.71 19.98 26.30
CA GLY A 657 -7.11 20.26 25.98
C GLY A 657 -8.07 19.77 27.08
N ASP A 658 -7.93 18.51 27.52
CA ASP A 658 -8.73 17.92 28.60
C ASP A 658 -8.65 18.75 29.89
N LEU A 659 -7.43 19.20 30.24
CA LEU A 659 -7.17 20.01 31.43
C LEU A 659 -7.83 21.40 31.35
N LEU A 660 -7.90 21.98 30.14
CA LEU A 660 -8.45 23.32 29.91
C LEU A 660 -9.95 23.32 29.66
N PHE A 661 -10.55 22.20 29.24
CA PHE A 661 -11.91 22.13 28.71
C PHE A 661 -12.99 22.72 29.63
N LEU A 662 -12.89 22.46 30.94
CA LEU A 662 -13.90 22.91 31.91
C LEU A 662 -13.91 24.44 32.08
N ASP A 663 -12.74 25.08 32.05
CA ASP A 663 -12.59 26.51 32.36
C ASP A 663 -12.41 27.38 31.11
N TYR A 664 -11.85 26.79 30.05
CA TYR A 664 -11.45 27.46 28.81
C TYR A 664 -11.77 26.59 27.57
N PRO A 665 -13.06 26.26 27.31
CA PRO A 665 -13.44 25.34 26.26
C PRO A 665 -12.96 25.77 24.86
N THR A 666 -13.05 27.06 24.54
CA THR A 666 -12.59 27.60 23.24
C THR A 666 -11.07 27.50 23.05
N ILE A 667 -10.29 27.50 24.14
CA ILE A 667 -8.85 27.28 24.09
C ILE A 667 -8.56 25.78 23.96
N ALA A 668 -9.29 24.94 24.69
CA ALA A 668 -9.18 23.48 24.60
C ALA A 668 -9.44 22.98 23.18
N ASP A 669 -10.45 23.53 22.48
CA ASP A 669 -10.77 23.19 21.10
C ASP A 669 -9.59 23.44 20.15
N LYS A 670 -8.78 24.49 20.38
CA LYS A 670 -7.55 24.75 19.59
C LYS A 670 -6.51 23.65 19.79
N PHE A 671 -6.36 23.10 21.01
CA PHE A 671 -5.46 21.98 21.27
C PHE A 671 -5.97 20.68 20.64
N TYR A 672 -7.28 20.43 20.69
CA TYR A 672 -7.85 19.27 20.00
C TYR A 672 -7.70 19.39 18.47
N ALA A 673 -7.97 20.56 17.89
CA ALA A 673 -7.76 20.84 16.47
C ALA A 673 -6.29 20.64 16.05
N LEU A 674 -5.35 21.08 16.91
CA LEU A 674 -3.93 20.86 16.71
C LEU A 674 -3.58 19.36 16.67
N ALA A 675 -4.08 18.58 17.63
CA ALA A 675 -3.86 17.13 17.67
C ALA A 675 -4.57 16.36 16.53
N ALA A 676 -5.72 16.88 16.07
CA ALA A 676 -6.45 16.38 14.90
C ALA A 676 -5.74 16.70 13.56
N SER A 677 -4.57 17.34 13.63
CA SER A 677 -3.71 17.64 12.48
C SER A 677 -4.28 18.68 11.51
N GLN A 678 -5.14 19.59 11.95
CA GLN A 678 -5.48 20.74 11.10
C GLN A 678 -4.22 21.57 10.75
N TRP A 679 -3.17 21.49 11.58
CA TRP A 679 -1.93 22.27 11.43
C TRP A 679 -0.63 21.45 11.54
N ILE A 680 -0.69 20.11 11.56
CA ILE A 680 0.49 19.24 11.68
C ILE A 680 0.52 18.24 10.51
N ASN A 681 1.45 18.44 9.58
CA ASN A 681 1.67 17.51 8.47
C ASN A 681 2.80 16.53 8.82
N ILE A 682 2.47 15.44 9.53
CA ILE A 682 3.41 14.37 9.92
C ILE A 682 2.95 13.03 9.33
N ASP A 683 3.86 12.04 9.30
CA ASP A 683 3.48 10.68 8.91
C ASP A 683 2.60 10.03 10.01
N TRP A 684 1.30 9.95 9.74
CA TRP A 684 0.31 9.29 10.60
C TRP A 684 0.30 7.77 10.44
N SER A 685 1.35 7.14 9.90
CA SER A 685 1.43 5.69 9.71
C SER A 685 1.56 4.87 11.00
N GLN A 686 1.79 5.52 12.15
CA GLN A 686 1.90 4.85 13.45
C GLN A 686 0.53 4.72 14.14
N THR A 687 0.18 3.53 14.62
CA THR A 687 -1.12 3.24 15.26
C THR A 687 -1.45 4.23 16.38
N VAL A 688 -0.51 4.49 17.28
CA VAL A 688 -0.69 5.43 18.40
C VAL A 688 -1.03 6.85 17.93
N LEU A 689 -0.45 7.29 16.81
CA LEU A 689 -0.73 8.60 16.25
C LEU A 689 -2.14 8.64 15.64
N ILE A 690 -2.55 7.59 14.90
CA ILE A 690 -3.92 7.49 14.36
C ILE A 690 -4.95 7.44 15.50
N GLU A 691 -4.70 6.67 16.55
CA GLU A 691 -5.57 6.61 17.72
C GLU A 691 -5.71 7.98 18.39
N THR A 692 -4.59 8.68 18.55
CA THR A 692 -4.59 10.04 19.11
C THR A 692 -5.40 10.98 18.22
N LYS A 693 -5.21 10.93 16.90
CA LYS A 693 -5.95 11.74 15.92
C LYS A 693 -7.45 11.43 15.94
N MET A 694 -7.82 10.15 16.02
CA MET A 694 -9.21 9.69 16.18
C MET A 694 -9.83 10.30 17.44
N ILE A 695 -9.14 10.22 18.59
CA ILE A 695 -9.62 10.80 19.85
C ILE A 695 -9.80 12.31 19.71
N ALA A 696 -8.85 13.00 19.06
CA ALA A 696 -8.94 14.44 18.83
C ALA A 696 -10.19 14.81 17.99
N PHE A 697 -10.48 14.08 16.90
CA PHE A 697 -11.70 14.28 16.11
C PHE A 697 -12.98 14.04 16.92
N ILE A 698 -13.01 13.03 17.79
CA ILE A 698 -14.14 12.80 18.70
C ILE A 698 -14.35 14.00 19.63
N LYS A 699 -13.26 14.62 20.12
CA LYS A 699 -13.32 15.76 21.04
C LYS A 699 -13.89 17.02 20.38
N ILE A 700 -13.59 17.25 19.10
CA ILE A 700 -14.16 18.37 18.32
C ILE A 700 -15.45 17.99 17.57
N ASN A 701 -16.04 16.83 17.86
CA ASN A 701 -17.28 16.33 17.26
C ASN A 701 -17.26 16.12 15.74
N GLU A 702 -16.08 15.89 15.15
CA GLU A 702 -15.89 15.54 13.74
C GLU A 702 -15.97 14.01 13.56
N LEU A 703 -17.15 13.45 13.80
CA LEU A 703 -17.33 12.00 13.96
C LEU A 703 -17.08 11.19 12.68
N HIS A 704 -17.32 11.76 11.49
CA HIS A 704 -16.98 11.10 10.23
C HIS A 704 -15.47 10.92 10.07
N MET A 705 -14.69 11.97 10.35
CA MET A 705 -13.23 11.90 10.32
C MET A 705 -12.67 10.95 11.40
N ALA A 706 -13.29 10.94 12.59
CA ALA A 706 -12.94 9.96 13.63
C ALA A 706 -13.21 8.52 13.16
N TYR A 707 -14.34 8.28 12.48
CA TYR A 707 -14.68 6.97 11.94
C TYR A 707 -13.68 6.50 10.89
N GLU A 708 -13.27 7.37 9.96
CA GLU A 708 -12.21 7.04 8.99
C GLU A 708 -10.90 6.63 9.67
N MET A 709 -10.49 7.32 10.74
CA MET A 709 -9.30 6.94 11.50
C MET A 709 -9.50 5.59 12.22
N ALA A 710 -10.70 5.33 12.76
CA ALA A 710 -11.03 4.04 13.37
C ALA A 710 -10.96 2.89 12.37
N GLN A 711 -11.42 3.09 11.14
CA GLN A 711 -11.28 2.11 10.05
C GLN A 711 -9.80 1.87 9.71
N LYS A 712 -8.97 2.92 9.65
CA LYS A 712 -7.52 2.77 9.46
C LYS A 712 -6.88 1.96 10.58
N LEU A 713 -7.29 2.16 11.85
CA LEU A 713 -6.82 1.36 12.98
C LEU A 713 -7.23 -0.11 12.88
N CYS A 714 -8.47 -0.39 12.47
CA CYS A 714 -8.93 -1.76 12.23
C CYS A 714 -8.10 -2.45 11.14
N ALA A 715 -7.78 -1.74 10.06
CA ALA A 715 -6.93 -2.27 8.99
C ALA A 715 -5.47 -2.49 9.45
N MET A 716 -4.94 -1.64 10.32
CA MET A 716 -3.57 -1.76 10.83
C MET A 716 -3.40 -2.81 11.93
N GLU A 717 -4.46 -3.10 12.68
CA GLU A 717 -4.47 -4.11 13.74
C GLU A 717 -5.70 -5.03 13.60
N PRO A 718 -5.74 -5.89 12.57
CA PRO A 718 -6.93 -6.68 12.22
C PRO A 718 -7.30 -7.73 13.27
N SER A 719 -6.41 -8.01 14.23
CA SER A 719 -6.65 -8.93 15.34
C SER A 719 -7.08 -8.23 16.64
N ASN A 720 -7.12 -6.88 16.64
CA ASN A 720 -7.49 -6.10 17.81
C ASN A 720 -8.98 -5.75 17.79
N LYS A 721 -9.80 -6.62 18.38
CA LYS A 721 -11.26 -6.42 18.46
C LYS A 721 -11.68 -5.10 19.14
N TYR A 722 -10.85 -4.52 20.01
CA TYR A 722 -11.17 -3.24 20.65
C TYR A 722 -11.22 -2.09 19.65
N ASN A 723 -10.39 -2.13 18.60
CA ASN A 723 -10.44 -1.14 17.53
C ASN A 723 -11.77 -1.21 16.76
N TYR A 724 -12.28 -2.42 16.54
CA TYR A 724 -13.58 -2.63 15.91
C TYR A 724 -14.74 -2.20 16.80
N PHE A 725 -14.66 -2.45 18.11
CA PHE A 725 -15.63 -1.92 19.08
C PHE A 725 -15.64 -0.38 19.11
N ASN A 726 -14.47 0.24 19.05
CA ASN A 726 -14.35 1.71 18.96
C ASN A 726 -14.94 2.22 17.65
N ALA A 727 -14.63 1.58 16.52
CA ALA A 727 -15.20 1.95 15.21
C ALA A 727 -16.73 1.84 15.21
N LEU A 728 -17.28 0.77 15.78
CA LEU A 728 -18.73 0.59 15.93
C LEU A 728 -19.36 1.68 16.80
N TYR A 729 -18.75 1.98 17.96
CA TYR A 729 -19.23 3.05 18.83
C TYR A 729 -19.24 4.41 18.12
N ILE A 730 -18.19 4.72 17.36
CA ILE A 730 -18.10 5.98 16.60
C ILE A 730 -19.14 6.00 15.47
N ALA A 731 -19.30 4.91 14.72
CA ALA A 731 -20.29 4.80 13.64
C ALA A 731 -21.72 5.02 14.15
N ILE A 732 -22.09 4.40 15.27
CA ILE A 732 -23.40 4.59 15.91
C ILE A 732 -23.59 6.07 16.31
N ARG A 733 -22.58 6.69 16.92
CA ARG A 733 -22.66 8.11 17.30
C ARG A 733 -22.73 9.05 16.10
N ALA A 734 -22.12 8.69 14.99
CA ALA A 734 -22.16 9.44 13.73
C ALA A 734 -23.47 9.23 12.94
N GLY A 735 -24.34 8.29 13.35
CA GLY A 735 -25.55 7.95 12.60
C GLY A 735 -25.29 7.12 11.33
N LEU A 736 -24.13 6.46 11.25
CA LEU A 736 -23.70 5.63 10.13
C LEU A 736 -24.27 4.21 10.27
N ASN A 737 -25.55 4.05 9.92
CA ASN A 737 -26.31 2.82 10.17
C ASN A 737 -25.82 1.62 9.34
N GLU A 738 -25.42 1.82 8.09
CA GLU A 738 -24.92 0.73 7.24
C GLU A 738 -23.56 0.25 7.73
N GLU A 739 -22.67 1.18 8.00
CA GLU A 739 -21.31 0.93 8.49
C GLU A 739 -21.31 0.25 9.86
N SER A 740 -22.17 0.70 10.78
CA SER A 740 -22.31 0.06 12.09
C SER A 740 -22.83 -1.37 11.98
N ASN A 741 -23.78 -1.65 11.08
CA ASN A 741 -24.22 -3.03 10.81
C ASN A 741 -23.10 -3.88 10.22
N ASN A 742 -22.33 -3.34 9.27
CA ASN A 742 -21.19 -4.05 8.67
C ASN A 742 -20.13 -4.40 9.73
N ILE A 743 -19.81 -3.48 10.65
CA ILE A 743 -18.84 -3.74 11.73
C ILE A 743 -19.41 -4.74 12.74
N LYS A 744 -20.70 -4.67 13.05
CA LYS A 744 -21.37 -5.63 13.95
C LYS A 744 -21.33 -7.05 13.38
N GLU A 745 -21.58 -7.19 12.08
CA GLU A 745 -21.46 -8.46 11.37
C GLU A 745 -20.02 -8.97 11.40
N GLU A 746 -19.05 -8.11 11.11
CA GLU A 746 -17.62 -8.44 11.15
C GLU A 746 -17.16 -8.88 12.56
N LEU A 747 -17.55 -8.17 13.61
CA LEU A 747 -17.28 -8.55 15.00
C LEU A 747 -17.85 -9.93 15.33
N THR A 748 -19.06 -10.24 14.85
CA THR A 748 -19.76 -11.49 15.13
C THR A 748 -19.16 -12.67 14.36
N ASN A 749 -18.82 -12.46 13.09
CA ASN A 749 -18.38 -13.51 12.19
C ASN A 749 -16.88 -13.82 12.26
N SER A 750 -16.09 -12.85 12.72
CA SER A 750 -14.63 -12.86 12.53
C SER A 750 -13.84 -12.91 13.84
N PHE A 751 -14.49 -12.64 14.99
CA PHE A 751 -13.83 -12.58 16.29
C PHE A 751 -14.40 -13.57 17.32
N SER A 752 -13.51 -14.03 18.19
CA SER A 752 -13.86 -14.78 19.39
C SER A 752 -14.37 -13.83 20.47
N LEU A 753 -15.69 -13.73 20.59
CA LEU A 753 -16.36 -12.84 21.54
C LEU A 753 -16.79 -13.54 22.84
N SER A 754 -16.52 -12.90 23.96
CA SER A 754 -17.06 -13.27 25.27
C SER A 754 -18.58 -13.08 25.33
N LEU A 755 -19.23 -13.69 26.32
CA LEU A 755 -20.68 -13.54 26.51
C LEU A 755 -21.08 -12.08 26.71
N CYS A 756 -20.32 -11.31 27.49
CA CYS A 756 -20.58 -9.89 27.73
C CYS A 756 -20.49 -9.07 26.44
N GLU A 757 -19.49 -9.33 25.59
CA GLU A 757 -19.32 -8.66 24.30
C GLU A 757 -20.48 -8.99 23.34
N LYS A 758 -20.94 -10.24 23.30
CA LYS A 758 -22.12 -10.64 22.52
C LYS A 758 -23.39 -9.94 22.99
N ILE A 759 -23.59 -9.83 24.31
CA ILE A 759 -24.73 -9.11 24.89
C ILE A 759 -24.66 -7.63 24.53
N TRP A 760 -23.47 -7.01 24.63
CA TRP A 760 -23.30 -5.61 24.24
C TRP A 760 -23.61 -5.39 22.76
N LEU A 761 -23.09 -6.24 21.85
CA LEU A 761 -23.41 -6.17 20.43
C LEU A 761 -24.89 -6.36 20.12
N SER A 762 -25.63 -7.14 20.91
CA SER A 762 -27.07 -7.30 20.71
C SER A 762 -27.88 -6.05 21.08
N LYS A 763 -27.30 -5.13 21.87
CA LYS A 763 -27.93 -3.87 22.29
C LYS A 763 -27.57 -2.68 21.39
N CYS A 764 -26.41 -2.75 20.73
CA CYS A 764 -26.05 -1.89 19.61
C CYS A 764 -26.88 -2.24 18.39
#